data_AF-A0AA38M436-F1
#
_entry.id   AF-A0AA38M436-F1
#
_cell.length_a   1.000
_cell.length_b   1.000
_cell.length_c   1.000
_cell.angle_alpha   90.00
_cell.angle_beta   90.00
_cell.angle_gamma   90.00
#
_symmetry.space_group_name_H-M   'P 1'
#
loop_
_entity.id
_entity.type
_entity.pdbx_description
1 polymer ?
#
loop_
_entity_poly.entity_id
_entity_poly.type
_entity_poly.pdbx_seq_one_letter_code
_entity_poly.pdbx_strand_id
1 'polypeptide(L)'
;MEESDFSDGNEEEAEQEEALDPDNPEHAFAILERGFNKTVAEIEQNPEAAHFSEDFQKLFENFYQTYQKSKNLEETQATLNKELEDKNGVIQVANELAEHDKTTIQELKSQINHAWKLADAAHAREQAAQEAIDNLRKQIDSLNAEIEFRNKMGEDTSEEMGQLSKHKEGLERENEKLLGEVTHLSQKLNNALEYQNELERKTSMGDLKINELAGQLEDQVNETDKYKRIRDKLESDITELNYKIEDRDAHVNNLNTVISSHLKSITKLEERIKDEKVAREKVNKEYETIQLKYTKLQDEFNGKQNSLDLLQKNYNKKLTDLKMYEEDSAHLKADLAKVSKQKDIFEKRFYAMETEKSDIIGDRNQLRQRLAIFEKEIDDLKKQVEIGKRTLEGVTREKDIIVKTIAKYEAVNKDQSKLIKIQEQGKKKLESELDNFIIDTNKQTKQILTLERQKNSLAEEQLNLTKKIEDSMDDIKLKKAEIYDLKKNISEAENRLRMQQNLYDQVRSERNALEKSLQEANAESGELKKKLKITNHQIEQLKEDVSCKEQLLIKEENIMRKVQKEKENLKVELNLAHDQIKSLKDTISEKDAEEKRLHREILDNEKLIREQAKDLEQLMNERDILGSQLVRRNDEIALLHEKILILQTTLQRGESQYAQRLEDIRLLKIEIKRLRQEKLLMSKSIHNSIDMKLEVFHLERDLMKWRLKCRALEEELQNPMNIHRWRKLEGSDPELLDVLQKVQILQKRLIKQSSEAVERERQLKEAEQLYVNLKNVLAKQPGPGLRDELTKTQKALKDRGDQLKCLVSELNMAELQAKEYKSDLQRVTDELNDLKKKYIAEKKAQKFQKLAYESSREVNQYNNKQNGAQVKYTGGGFRMSVQSITSFN
;
A
#
# COMPACT_ATOMS: atom_id res chain seq x y z
N MET A 1 -8.02 -44.63 69.40
CA MET A 1 -7.60 -43.43 70.13
C MET A 1 -7.47 -42.34 69.10
N GLU A 2 -8.35 -41.35 68.95
CA GLU A 2 -9.59 -40.91 69.59
C GLU A 2 -10.27 -40.05 68.49
N GLU A 3 -11.50 -40.41 68.09
CA GLU A 3 -12.72 -39.57 68.10
C GLU A 3 -12.69 -38.40 67.09
N SER A 4 -13.36 -38.53 65.94
CA SER A 4 -14.78 -38.24 65.66
C SER A 4 -15.16 -36.77 65.83
N ASP A 5 -15.47 -36.10 64.71
CA ASP A 5 -16.73 -35.37 64.64
C ASP A 5 -17.20 -35.18 63.19
N PHE A 6 -18.35 -35.77 62.92
CA PHE A 6 -19.20 -35.55 61.76
C PHE A 6 -20.35 -34.72 62.33
N SER A 7 -20.44 -33.42 62.01
CA SER A 7 -21.64 -32.64 62.29
C SER A 7 -22.25 -32.17 60.98
N ASP A 8 -23.37 -32.82 60.67
CA ASP A 8 -24.40 -32.36 59.74
C ASP A 8 -24.97 -31.03 60.30
N GLY A 9 -25.01 -30.00 59.46
CA GLY A 9 -25.47 -28.67 59.83
C GLY A 9 -26.13 -28.00 58.63
N ASN A 10 -27.43 -28.29 58.46
CA ASN A 10 -28.36 -27.42 57.74
C ASN A 10 -28.33 -26.04 58.42
N GLU A 11 -27.77 -25.04 57.76
CA GLU A 11 -28.06 -23.63 58.06
C GLU A 11 -28.44 -22.91 56.78
N GLU A 12 -29.56 -22.22 56.89
CA GLU A 12 -30.26 -21.44 55.89
C GLU A 12 -29.32 -20.40 55.29
N GLU A 13 -29.17 -20.40 53.95
CA GLU A 13 -28.63 -19.25 53.21
C GLU A 13 -29.63 -18.09 53.33
N ALA A 14 -29.58 -17.41 54.47
CA ALA A 14 -30.06 -16.04 54.57
C ALA A 14 -29.11 -15.18 53.75
N GLU A 15 -29.64 -14.61 52.65
CA GLU A 15 -29.00 -13.57 51.86
C GLU A 15 -28.48 -12.46 52.78
N GLN A 16 -27.19 -12.53 53.14
CA GLN A 16 -26.48 -11.39 53.71
C GLN A 16 -26.28 -10.42 52.54
N GLU A 17 -27.07 -9.35 52.50
CA GLU A 17 -26.78 -8.19 51.66
C GLU A 17 -25.36 -7.71 51.98
N GLU A 18 -24.42 -7.93 51.05
CA GLU A 18 -23.07 -7.37 51.14
C GLU A 18 -23.17 -5.85 51.35
N ALA A 19 -22.67 -5.41 52.51
CA ALA A 19 -22.48 -4.01 52.81
C ALA A 19 -21.36 -3.48 51.91
N LEU A 20 -21.74 -2.87 50.78
CA LEU A 20 -20.82 -2.24 49.85
C LEU A 20 -20.23 -0.98 50.52
N ASP A 21 -18.93 -1.04 50.87
CA ASP A 21 -18.18 0.08 51.44
C ASP A 21 -18.03 1.25 50.44
N PRO A 22 -18.52 2.47 50.76
CA PRO A 22 -18.40 3.65 49.89
C PRO A 22 -16.97 4.13 49.66
N ASP A 23 -16.02 3.79 50.54
CA ASP A 23 -14.64 4.23 50.46
C ASP A 23 -13.74 3.26 49.66
N ASN A 24 -14.28 2.09 49.26
CA ASN A 24 -13.55 1.12 48.44
C ASN A 24 -13.78 1.39 46.93
N PRO A 25 -12.73 1.74 46.14
CA PRO A 25 -12.86 2.02 44.71
C PRO A 25 -13.38 0.82 43.89
N GLU A 26 -13.21 -0.42 44.35
CA GLU A 26 -13.76 -1.61 43.68
C GLU A 26 -15.28 -1.74 43.84
N HIS A 27 -15.85 -1.17 44.91
CA HIS A 27 -17.28 -1.24 45.22
C HIS A 27 -18.07 -0.07 44.61
N ALA A 28 -17.38 0.97 44.14
CA ALA A 28 -17.97 2.18 43.60
C ALA A 28 -18.92 1.92 42.41
N PHE A 29 -18.59 0.96 41.53
CA PHE A 29 -19.44 0.60 40.41
C PHE A 29 -20.73 -0.12 40.86
N ALA A 30 -20.63 -1.07 41.78
CA ALA A 30 -21.79 -1.81 42.32
C ALA A 30 -22.76 -0.89 43.09
N ILE A 31 -22.24 0.13 43.78
CA ILE A 31 -23.04 1.18 44.43
C ILE A 31 -23.77 2.04 43.39
N LEU A 32 -23.08 2.43 42.32
CA LEU A 32 -23.66 3.18 41.19
C LEU A 32 -24.75 2.38 40.45
N GLU A 33 -24.54 1.08 40.25
CA GLU A 33 -25.52 0.18 39.63
C GLU A 33 -26.77 0.01 40.48
N ARG A 34 -26.63 -0.18 41.81
CA ARG A 34 -27.77 -0.21 42.74
C ARG A 34 -28.54 1.13 42.74
N GLY A 35 -27.82 2.26 42.72
CA GLY A 35 -28.43 3.59 42.63
C GLY A 35 -29.15 3.84 41.30
N PHE A 36 -28.57 3.38 40.19
CA PHE A 36 -29.18 3.42 38.87
C PHE A 36 -30.48 2.61 38.81
N ASN A 37 -30.46 1.35 39.25
CA ASN A 37 -31.65 0.50 39.22
C ASN A 37 -32.78 1.06 40.09
N LYS A 38 -32.45 1.67 41.24
CA LYS A 38 -33.42 2.36 42.09
C LYS A 38 -34.03 3.60 41.41
N THR A 39 -33.20 4.42 40.78
CA THR A 39 -33.66 5.64 40.09
C THR A 39 -34.46 5.33 38.82
N VAL A 40 -34.11 4.29 38.07
CA VAL A 40 -34.94 3.78 36.95
C VAL A 40 -36.30 3.32 37.45
N ALA A 41 -36.36 2.55 38.54
CA ALA A 41 -37.62 2.11 39.13
C ALA A 41 -38.49 3.29 39.61
N GLU A 42 -37.88 4.37 40.12
CA GLU A 42 -38.59 5.60 40.50
C GLU A 42 -39.07 6.41 39.28
N ILE A 43 -38.29 6.44 38.18
CA ILE A 43 -38.66 7.12 36.92
C ILE A 43 -39.80 6.38 36.21
N GLU A 44 -39.79 5.05 36.21
CA GLU A 44 -40.83 4.23 35.58
C GLU A 44 -42.17 4.27 36.34
N GLN A 45 -42.15 4.53 37.65
CA GLN A 45 -43.36 4.72 38.47
C GLN A 45 -44.05 6.08 38.22
N ASN A 46 -43.35 7.06 37.64
CA ASN A 46 -43.91 8.38 37.36
C ASN A 46 -44.29 8.53 35.87
N PRO A 47 -45.59 8.63 35.53
CA PRO A 47 -46.06 8.61 34.14
C PRO A 47 -45.60 9.80 33.29
N GLU A 48 -45.24 10.94 33.90
CA GLU A 48 -44.65 12.07 33.17
C GLU A 48 -43.16 11.89 32.89
N ALA A 49 -42.44 11.11 33.70
CA ALA A 49 -40.99 10.92 33.61
C ALA A 49 -40.58 9.63 32.88
N ALA A 50 -41.51 8.69 32.67
CA ALA A 50 -41.24 7.39 32.06
C ALA A 50 -40.53 7.45 30.68
N HIS A 51 -40.77 8.52 29.90
CA HIS A 51 -40.08 8.73 28.62
C HIS A 51 -38.57 9.00 28.75
N PHE A 52 -38.10 9.44 29.92
CA PHE A 52 -36.67 9.62 30.21
C PHE A 52 -35.99 8.34 30.69
N SER A 53 -36.74 7.27 31.02
CA SER A 53 -36.15 5.98 31.45
C SER A 53 -35.25 5.39 30.36
N GLU A 54 -35.68 5.47 29.09
CA GLU A 54 -34.92 4.95 27.95
C GLU A 54 -33.61 5.72 27.72
N ASP A 55 -33.64 7.05 27.87
CA ASP A 55 -32.45 7.90 27.74
C ASP A 55 -31.48 7.67 28.92
N PHE A 56 -32.01 7.46 30.13
CA PHE A 56 -31.21 7.15 31.31
C PHE A 56 -30.56 5.76 31.22
N GLN A 57 -31.29 4.76 30.69
CA GLN A 57 -30.75 3.43 30.37
C GLN A 57 -29.63 3.49 29.34
N LYS A 58 -29.81 4.23 28.23
CA LYS A 58 -28.74 4.43 27.24
C LYS A 58 -27.50 5.09 27.83
N LEU A 59 -27.67 6.01 28.77
CA LEU A 59 -26.56 6.71 29.42
C LEU A 59 -25.77 5.77 30.35
N PHE A 60 -26.47 4.92 31.11
CA PHE A 60 -25.83 3.91 31.95
C PHE A 60 -25.18 2.79 31.14
N GLU A 61 -25.79 2.36 30.04
CA GLU A 61 -25.19 1.39 29.09
C GLU A 61 -23.86 1.91 28.53
N ASN A 62 -23.81 3.18 28.12
CA ASN A 62 -22.57 3.82 27.65
C ASN A 62 -21.52 3.95 28.76
N PHE A 63 -21.94 4.27 29.99
CA PHE A 63 -21.06 4.30 31.15
C PHE A 63 -20.50 2.91 31.46
N TYR A 64 -21.35 1.87 31.43
CA TYR A 64 -20.96 0.47 31.66
C TYR A 64 -19.95 -0.01 30.62
N GLN A 65 -20.20 0.26 29.34
CA GLN A 65 -19.24 -0.07 28.27
C GLN A 65 -17.90 0.66 28.44
N THR A 66 -17.92 1.89 28.93
CA THR A 66 -16.70 2.67 29.20
C THR A 66 -15.96 2.14 30.43
N TYR A 67 -16.68 1.75 31.48
CA TYR A 67 -16.13 1.13 32.69
C TYR A 67 -15.50 -0.23 32.38
N GLN A 68 -16.18 -1.11 31.64
CA GLN A 68 -15.59 -2.38 31.20
C GLN A 68 -14.34 -2.18 30.35
N LYS A 69 -14.33 -1.19 29.44
CA LYS A 69 -13.13 -0.86 28.66
C LYS A 69 -11.99 -0.36 29.56
N SER A 70 -12.28 0.46 30.56
CA SER A 70 -11.29 0.94 31.54
C SER A 70 -10.70 -0.21 32.35
N LYS A 71 -11.55 -1.11 32.86
CA LYS A 71 -11.14 -2.29 33.62
C LYS A 71 -10.28 -3.25 32.79
N ASN A 72 -10.69 -3.53 31.56
CA ASN A 72 -9.90 -4.34 30.63
C ASN A 72 -8.55 -3.68 30.33
N LEU A 73 -8.50 -2.35 30.20
CA LEU A 73 -7.25 -1.62 30.00
C LEU A 73 -6.35 -1.70 31.24
N GLU A 74 -6.88 -1.58 32.45
CA GLU A 74 -6.12 -1.75 33.70
C GLU A 74 -5.57 -3.17 33.84
N GLU A 75 -6.35 -4.20 33.51
CA GLU A 75 -5.88 -5.60 33.49
C GLU A 75 -4.78 -5.81 32.44
N THR A 76 -4.92 -5.22 31.24
CA THR A 76 -3.85 -5.27 30.23
C THR A 76 -2.60 -4.51 30.67
N GLN A 77 -2.76 -3.38 31.37
CA GLN A 77 -1.63 -2.62 31.90
C GLN A 77 -0.91 -3.38 33.02
N ALA A 78 -1.65 -4.07 33.90
CA ALA A 78 -1.09 -4.90 34.96
C ALA A 78 -0.31 -6.09 34.38
N THR A 79 -0.84 -6.75 33.36
CA THR A 79 -0.16 -7.86 32.67
C THR A 79 1.09 -7.38 31.92
N LEU A 80 1.00 -6.27 31.19
CA LEU A 80 2.15 -5.65 30.52
C LEU A 80 3.24 -5.22 31.50
N ASN A 81 2.88 -4.66 32.66
CA ASN A 81 3.84 -4.28 33.70
C ASN A 81 4.54 -5.51 34.29
N LYS A 82 3.80 -6.59 34.52
CA LYS A 82 4.37 -7.87 34.99
C LYS A 82 5.34 -8.46 33.97
N GLU A 83 5.00 -8.44 32.68
CA GLU A 83 5.93 -8.86 31.62
C GLU A 83 7.17 -7.97 31.53
N LEU A 84 7.02 -6.67 31.81
CA LEU A 84 8.13 -5.72 31.86
C LEU A 84 9.08 -6.01 33.02
N GLU A 85 8.54 -6.30 34.20
CA GLU A 85 9.33 -6.74 35.37
C GLU A 85 10.05 -8.05 35.10
N ASP A 86 9.36 -9.05 34.52
CA ASP A 86 9.97 -10.34 34.16
C ASP A 86 11.11 -10.16 33.15
N LYS A 87 10.92 -9.34 32.11
CA LYS A 87 11.97 -9.04 31.13
C LYS A 87 13.12 -8.24 31.71
N ASN A 88 12.85 -7.30 32.62
CA ASN A 88 13.90 -6.58 33.34
C ASN A 88 14.72 -7.54 34.23
N GLY A 89 14.08 -8.52 34.86
CA GLY A 89 14.75 -9.59 35.60
C GLY A 89 15.69 -10.41 34.71
N VAL A 90 15.23 -10.80 33.50
CA VAL A 90 16.07 -11.51 32.52
C VAL A 90 17.26 -10.66 32.07
N ILE A 91 17.06 -9.36 31.85
CA ILE A 91 18.13 -8.43 31.47
C ILE A 91 19.15 -8.27 32.60
N GLN A 92 18.70 -8.22 33.85
CA GLN A 92 19.60 -8.13 35.00
C GLN A 92 20.47 -9.39 35.13
N VAL A 93 19.88 -10.58 35.01
CA VAL A 93 20.62 -11.84 35.02
C VAL A 93 21.61 -11.91 33.84
N ALA A 94 21.22 -11.45 32.65
CA ALA A 94 22.11 -11.40 31.49
C ALA A 94 23.29 -10.43 31.70
N ASN A 95 23.07 -9.28 32.35
CA ASN A 95 24.13 -8.34 32.68
C ASN A 95 25.08 -8.88 33.75
N GLU A 96 24.57 -9.57 34.76
CA GLU A 96 25.38 -10.26 35.77
C GLU A 96 26.24 -11.37 35.13
N LEU A 97 25.68 -12.13 34.19
CA LEU A 97 26.43 -13.12 33.40
C LEU A 97 27.52 -12.46 32.55
N ALA A 98 27.21 -11.34 31.89
CA ALA A 98 28.17 -10.62 31.05
C ALA A 98 29.33 -10.01 31.86
N GLU A 99 29.07 -9.53 33.08
CA GLU A 99 30.12 -9.09 34.01
C GLU A 99 30.98 -10.27 34.49
N HIS A 100 30.38 -11.44 34.77
CA HIS A 100 31.12 -12.65 35.12
C HIS A 100 31.95 -13.20 33.95
N ASP A 101 31.44 -13.15 32.72
CA ASP A 101 32.19 -13.54 31.53
C ASP A 101 33.37 -12.59 31.30
N LYS A 102 33.18 -11.30 31.55
CA LYS A 102 34.24 -10.28 31.44
C LYS A 102 35.37 -10.51 32.45
N THR A 103 35.07 -10.88 33.69
CA THR A 103 36.10 -11.25 34.69
C THR A 103 36.82 -12.54 34.29
N THR A 104 36.07 -13.55 33.84
CA THR A 104 36.62 -14.83 33.37
C THR A 104 37.54 -14.63 32.16
N ILE A 105 37.16 -13.78 31.21
CA ILE A 105 37.98 -13.42 30.05
C ILE A 105 39.26 -12.69 30.47
N GLN A 106 39.20 -11.81 31.49
CA GLN A 106 40.39 -11.15 32.01
C GLN A 106 41.35 -12.14 32.69
N GLU A 107 40.83 -13.10 33.46
CA GLU A 107 41.64 -14.16 34.07
C GLU A 107 42.29 -15.06 33.01
N LEU A 108 41.53 -15.49 32.00
CA LEU A 108 42.06 -16.29 30.90
C LEU A 108 43.11 -15.53 30.08
N LYS A 109 42.92 -14.22 29.83
CA LYS A 109 43.95 -13.38 29.20
C LYS A 109 45.21 -13.26 30.04
N SER A 110 45.08 -13.19 31.36
CA SER A 110 46.23 -13.20 32.29
C SER A 110 46.97 -14.54 32.23
N GLN A 111 46.24 -15.66 32.20
CA GLN A 111 46.81 -17.01 32.09
C GLN A 111 47.50 -17.23 30.74
N ILE A 112 46.93 -16.73 29.63
CA ILE A 112 47.56 -16.78 28.30
C ILE A 112 48.85 -15.98 28.29
N ASN A 113 48.86 -14.76 28.83
CA ASN A 113 50.08 -13.96 28.94
C ASN A 113 51.14 -14.64 29.82
N HIS A 114 50.73 -15.35 30.87
CA HIS A 114 51.65 -16.14 31.69
C HIS A 114 52.22 -17.35 30.94
N ALA A 115 51.39 -18.06 30.18
CA ALA A 115 51.79 -19.18 29.34
C ALA A 115 52.75 -18.73 28.21
N TRP A 116 52.50 -17.56 27.60
CA TRP A 116 53.41 -16.96 26.62
C TRP A 116 54.77 -16.64 27.23
N LYS A 117 54.81 -16.03 28.42
CA LYS A 117 56.08 -15.79 29.12
C LYS A 117 56.82 -17.07 29.49
N LEU A 118 56.09 -18.15 29.81
CA LEU A 118 56.69 -19.47 30.06
C LEU A 118 57.23 -20.11 28.78
N ALA A 119 56.54 -19.94 27.65
CA ALA A 119 56.99 -20.40 26.34
C ALA A 119 58.23 -19.62 25.87
N ASP A 120 58.24 -18.30 26.01
CA ASP A 120 59.42 -17.47 25.71
C ASP A 120 60.61 -17.84 26.61
N ALA A 121 60.37 -18.12 27.89
CA ALA A 121 61.41 -18.59 28.80
C ALA A 121 61.91 -20.01 28.45
N ALA A 122 61.05 -20.88 27.92
CA ALA A 122 61.44 -22.19 27.43
C ALA A 122 62.26 -22.09 26.14
N HIS A 123 61.86 -21.24 25.19
CA HIS A 123 62.63 -20.97 23.97
C HIS A 123 63.98 -20.32 24.28
N ALA A 124 64.06 -19.40 25.25
CA ALA A 124 65.34 -18.84 25.68
C ALA A 124 66.27 -19.90 26.31
N ARG A 125 65.73 -20.88 27.05
CA ARG A 125 66.51 -22.01 27.57
C ARG A 125 66.95 -22.96 26.45
N GLU A 126 66.09 -23.21 25.47
CA GLU A 126 66.40 -24.03 24.30
C GLU A 126 67.49 -23.39 23.45
N GLN A 127 67.42 -22.08 23.23
CA GLN A 127 68.45 -21.33 22.51
C GLN A 127 69.78 -21.35 23.26
N ALA A 128 69.76 -21.17 24.59
CA ALA A 128 70.97 -21.30 25.42
C ALA A 128 71.54 -22.73 25.41
N ALA A 129 70.68 -23.76 25.39
CA ALA A 129 71.10 -25.16 25.27
C ALA A 129 71.68 -25.45 23.88
N GLN A 130 71.12 -24.86 22.82
CA GLN A 130 71.61 -25.00 21.46
C GLN A 130 72.97 -24.30 21.27
N GLU A 131 73.16 -23.11 21.84
CA GLU A 131 74.45 -22.42 21.89
C GLU A 131 75.50 -23.20 22.71
N ALA A 132 75.08 -23.87 23.80
CA ALA A 132 75.95 -24.76 24.56
C ALA A 132 76.33 -26.02 23.78
N ILE A 133 75.39 -26.61 23.02
CA ILE A 133 75.64 -27.75 22.14
C ILE A 133 76.59 -27.35 20.98
N ASP A 134 76.41 -26.19 20.38
CA ASP A 134 77.30 -25.70 19.32
C ASP A 134 78.70 -25.37 19.84
N ASN A 135 78.83 -24.88 21.08
CA ASN A 135 80.13 -24.70 21.72
C ASN A 135 80.80 -26.04 22.08
N LEU A 136 80.03 -27.04 22.53
CA LEU A 136 80.54 -28.40 22.77
C LEU A 136 80.93 -29.11 21.47
N ARG A 137 80.21 -28.88 20.37
CA ARG A 137 80.58 -29.37 19.02
C ARG A 137 81.89 -28.74 18.54
N LYS A 138 82.07 -27.43 18.73
CA LYS A 138 83.36 -26.75 18.45
C LYS A 138 84.52 -27.26 19.31
N GLN A 139 84.26 -27.63 20.57
CA GLN A 139 85.27 -28.26 21.44
C GLN A 139 85.61 -29.68 20.99
N ILE A 140 84.62 -30.46 20.57
CA ILE A 140 84.83 -31.81 20.00
C ILE A 140 85.62 -31.72 18.69
N ASP A 141 85.35 -30.74 17.83
CA ASP A 141 86.13 -30.50 16.61
C ASP A 141 87.58 -30.07 16.92
N SER A 142 87.79 -29.28 17.98
CA SER A 142 89.14 -28.90 18.43
C SER A 142 89.95 -30.06 19.04
N LEU A 143 89.29 -30.96 19.79
CA LEU A 143 89.92 -32.14 20.38
C LEU A 143 90.17 -33.25 19.34
N ASN A 144 89.30 -33.39 18.34
CA ASN A 144 89.52 -34.27 17.20
C ASN A 144 90.70 -33.78 16.33
N ALA A 145 90.88 -32.46 16.17
CA ALA A 145 92.06 -31.90 15.50
C ALA A 145 93.37 -32.14 16.28
N GLU A 146 93.32 -32.24 17.62
CA GLU A 146 94.49 -32.51 18.47
C GLU A 146 94.85 -34.01 18.50
N ILE A 147 93.85 -34.90 18.34
CA ILE A 147 94.03 -36.36 18.19
C ILE A 147 94.56 -36.71 16.78
N GLU A 148 94.17 -35.97 15.74
CA GLU A 148 94.75 -36.10 14.39
C GLU A 148 96.18 -35.53 14.28
N PHE A 149 96.57 -34.58 15.14
CA PHE A 149 97.95 -34.04 15.20
C PHE A 149 98.91 -34.94 16.00
N ARG A 150 98.42 -35.70 16.99
CA ARG A 150 99.25 -36.65 17.77
C ARG A 150 99.51 -38.01 17.10
N ASN A 151 98.73 -38.40 16.10
CA ASN A 151 98.88 -39.68 15.41
C ASN A 151 99.77 -39.62 14.13
N LYS A 152 100.56 -38.54 13.96
CA LYS A 152 101.39 -38.29 12.76
C LYS A 152 102.85 -37.87 13.01
N MET A 153 103.44 -38.30 14.14
CA MET A 153 104.90 -38.26 14.38
C MET A 153 105.35 -39.58 15.01
N GLY A 154 106.27 -40.27 14.35
CA GLY A 154 106.78 -41.58 14.73
C GLY A 154 108.05 -41.55 15.59
N GLU A 155 108.25 -42.69 16.25
CA GLU A 155 109.47 -43.49 16.45
C GLU A 155 110.72 -42.99 17.21
N ASP A 156 111.31 -43.98 17.91
CA ASP A 156 112.72 -44.17 18.29
C ASP A 156 113.25 -43.47 19.57
N THR A 157 114.02 -44.08 20.49
CA THR A 157 115.05 -45.15 20.40
C THR A 157 115.40 -45.69 21.82
N SER A 158 115.65 -47.00 22.02
CA SER A 158 116.95 -47.72 22.22
C SER A 158 117.50 -47.78 23.68
N GLU A 159 117.61 -48.97 24.30
CA GLU A 159 118.84 -49.80 24.57
C GLU A 159 119.33 -49.64 26.04
N GLU A 160 119.86 -50.58 26.83
CA GLU A 160 120.92 -51.62 26.68
C GLU A 160 120.86 -52.58 27.93
N MET A 161 120.89 -53.92 27.82
CA MET A 161 122.03 -54.88 27.85
C MET A 161 122.62 -55.32 29.21
N GLY A 162 122.99 -56.61 29.32
CA GLY A 162 123.96 -57.12 30.32
C GLY A 162 123.76 -58.55 30.85
N GLN A 163 123.69 -59.58 29.99
CA GLN A 163 124.74 -60.62 29.78
C GLN A 163 124.73 -61.89 30.67
N LEU A 164 124.74 -63.00 29.94
CA LEU A 164 124.89 -64.41 30.34
C LEU A 164 126.32 -64.79 30.72
N SER A 165 126.50 -65.66 31.72
CA SER A 165 127.39 -66.82 31.57
C SER A 165 127.30 -67.83 32.73
N LYS A 166 127.33 -69.12 32.38
CA LYS A 166 127.67 -70.30 33.22
C LYS A 166 126.53 -71.05 33.93
N HIS A 167 125.78 -71.77 33.10
CA HIS A 167 125.25 -73.10 33.37
C HIS A 167 126.30 -74.02 34.03
N LYS A 168 125.80 -74.92 34.90
CA LYS A 168 126.40 -76.20 35.30
C LYS A 168 127.27 -76.26 36.56
N GLU A 169 126.87 -75.52 37.58
CA GLU A 169 126.78 -76.03 38.96
C GLU A 169 125.30 -76.21 39.38
N GLY A 170 124.38 -75.57 38.64
CA GLY A 170 123.35 -76.13 37.75
C GLY A 170 122.86 -77.59 37.76
N LEU A 171 122.81 -78.35 38.85
CA LEU A 171 121.84 -79.48 38.93
C LEU A 171 121.31 -79.70 40.36
N GLU A 172 122.08 -79.44 41.41
CA GLU A 172 121.60 -79.62 42.81
C GLU A 172 120.96 -78.34 43.39
N ARG A 173 121.51 -77.16 43.10
CA ARG A 173 120.79 -75.88 43.31
C ARG A 173 119.63 -75.71 42.33
N GLU A 174 119.64 -76.43 41.21
CA GLU A 174 118.56 -76.39 40.23
C GLU A 174 117.33 -77.12 40.76
N ASN A 175 117.45 -78.13 41.62
CA ASN A 175 116.28 -78.79 42.21
C ASN A 175 115.61 -77.95 43.32
N GLU A 176 116.38 -77.24 44.15
CA GLU A 176 115.82 -76.26 45.11
C GLU A 176 115.32 -74.99 44.42
N LYS A 177 116.00 -74.51 43.36
CA LYS A 177 115.48 -73.43 42.51
C LYS A 177 114.26 -73.86 41.72
N LEU A 178 114.18 -75.09 41.20
CA LEU A 178 112.99 -75.60 40.51
C LEU A 178 111.84 -75.83 41.50
N LEU A 179 112.08 -76.21 42.75
CA LEU A 179 111.04 -76.23 43.78
C LEU A 179 110.59 -74.80 44.15
N GLY A 180 111.53 -73.86 44.24
CA GLY A 180 111.28 -72.42 44.41
C GLY A 180 110.58 -71.78 43.21
N GLU A 181 110.88 -72.21 41.99
CA GLU A 181 110.29 -71.77 40.74
C GLU A 181 108.95 -72.44 40.52
N VAL A 182 108.75 -73.70 40.92
CA VAL A 182 107.44 -74.37 40.90
C VAL A 182 106.53 -73.77 41.96
N THR A 183 107.04 -73.41 43.14
CA THR A 183 106.24 -72.65 44.13
C THR A 183 105.98 -71.23 43.67
N HIS A 184 106.96 -70.53 43.08
CA HIS A 184 106.77 -69.20 42.51
C HIS A 184 105.87 -69.18 41.27
N LEU A 185 105.93 -70.21 40.41
CA LEU A 185 105.06 -70.41 39.25
C LEU A 185 103.69 -70.87 39.69
N SER A 186 103.56 -71.69 40.74
CA SER A 186 102.26 -72.02 41.35
C SER A 186 101.64 -70.81 42.02
N GLN A 187 102.44 -69.92 42.61
CA GLN A 187 101.98 -68.67 43.18
C GLN A 187 101.62 -67.65 42.08
N LYS A 188 102.38 -67.58 40.99
CA LYS A 188 102.02 -66.81 39.79
C LYS A 188 100.78 -67.37 39.09
N LEU A 189 100.62 -68.69 39.05
CA LEU A 189 99.45 -69.36 38.48
C LEU A 189 98.23 -69.13 39.37
N ASN A 190 98.37 -69.22 40.69
CA ASN A 190 97.28 -68.86 41.62
C ASN A 190 96.92 -67.38 41.52
N ASN A 191 97.90 -66.47 41.42
CA ASN A 191 97.63 -65.05 41.20
C ASN A 191 96.98 -64.82 39.82
N ALA A 192 97.38 -65.56 38.78
CA ALA A 192 96.78 -65.48 37.46
C ALA A 192 95.36 -66.07 37.43
N LEU A 193 95.10 -67.14 38.19
CA LEU A 193 93.77 -67.74 38.36
C LEU A 193 92.87 -66.85 39.22
N GLU A 194 93.38 -66.21 40.28
CA GLU A 194 92.66 -65.19 41.04
C GLU A 194 92.35 -63.98 40.15
N TYR A 195 93.32 -63.51 39.35
CA TYR A 195 93.10 -62.44 38.38
C TYR A 195 92.10 -62.83 37.29
N GLN A 196 92.14 -64.08 36.80
CA GLN A 196 91.18 -64.60 35.84
C GLN A 196 89.78 -64.70 36.47
N ASN A 197 89.66 -65.21 37.70
CA ASN A 197 88.39 -65.25 38.43
C ASN A 197 87.86 -63.83 38.70
N GLU A 198 88.74 -62.86 38.97
CA GLU A 198 88.35 -61.46 39.15
C GLU A 198 87.89 -60.84 37.82
N LEU A 199 88.54 -61.17 36.70
CA LEU A 199 88.12 -60.77 35.35
C LEU A 199 86.80 -61.43 34.93
N GLU A 200 86.61 -62.72 35.21
CA GLU A 200 85.37 -63.44 34.94
C GLU A 200 84.22 -62.88 35.81
N ARG A 201 84.50 -62.51 37.06
CA ARG A 201 83.54 -61.82 37.92
C ARG A 201 83.23 -60.41 37.40
N LYS A 202 84.23 -59.64 36.95
CA LYS A 202 84.01 -58.33 36.31
C LYS A 202 83.23 -58.44 35.01
N THR A 203 83.48 -59.48 34.22
CA THR A 203 82.75 -59.77 32.97
C THR A 203 81.31 -60.14 33.28
N SER A 204 81.07 -61.04 34.24
CA SER A 204 79.72 -61.40 34.69
C SER A 204 78.95 -60.20 35.26
N MET A 205 79.61 -59.33 36.02
CA MET A 205 79.00 -58.08 36.49
C MET A 205 78.72 -57.10 35.34
N GLY A 206 79.61 -57.04 34.33
CA GLY A 206 79.41 -56.30 33.10
C GLY A 206 78.19 -56.81 32.32
N ASP A 207 78.05 -58.13 32.16
CA ASP A 207 76.92 -58.76 31.49
C ASP A 207 75.60 -58.53 32.23
N LEU A 208 75.61 -58.61 33.56
CA LEU A 208 74.45 -58.23 34.39
C LEU A 208 74.09 -56.75 34.18
N LYS A 209 75.09 -55.87 34.12
CA LYS A 209 74.84 -54.44 33.88
C LYS A 209 74.32 -54.16 32.47
N ILE A 210 74.82 -54.88 31.46
CA ILE A 210 74.33 -54.81 30.08
C ILE A 210 72.87 -55.28 30.03
N ASN A 211 72.52 -56.38 30.70
CA ASN A 211 71.14 -56.85 30.75
C ASN A 211 70.21 -55.88 31.49
N GLU A 212 70.65 -55.28 32.59
CA GLU A 212 69.89 -54.20 33.27
C GLU A 212 69.68 -53.00 32.35
N LEU A 213 70.73 -52.54 31.66
CA LEU A 213 70.64 -51.41 30.74
C LEU A 213 69.78 -51.74 29.51
N ALA A 214 69.82 -52.97 29.01
CA ALA A 214 68.97 -53.44 27.93
C ALA A 214 67.49 -53.46 28.34
N GLY A 215 67.17 -53.92 29.56
CA GLY A 215 65.83 -53.85 30.12
C GLY A 215 65.33 -52.42 30.29
N GLN A 216 66.17 -51.52 30.84
CA GLN A 216 65.84 -50.09 30.96
C GLN A 216 65.62 -49.43 29.59
N LEU A 217 66.41 -49.82 28.58
CA LEU A 217 66.24 -49.34 27.21
C LEU A 217 64.92 -49.84 26.61
N GLU A 218 64.55 -51.10 26.84
CA GLU A 218 63.26 -51.66 26.39
C GLU A 218 62.08 -50.95 27.05
N ASP A 219 62.16 -50.67 28.36
CA ASP A 219 61.15 -49.88 29.08
C ASP A 219 61.04 -48.45 28.52
N GLN A 220 62.17 -47.78 28.28
CA GLN A 220 62.22 -46.44 27.66
C GLN A 220 61.65 -46.44 26.23
N VAL A 221 61.91 -47.48 25.44
CA VAL A 221 61.32 -47.64 24.10
C VAL A 221 59.82 -47.82 24.19
N ASN A 222 59.34 -48.65 25.12
CA ASN A 222 57.91 -48.85 25.34
C ASN A 222 57.20 -47.57 25.83
N GLU A 223 57.84 -46.78 26.68
CA GLU A 223 57.34 -45.45 27.09
C GLU A 223 57.31 -44.48 25.91
N THR A 224 58.36 -44.44 25.11
CA THR A 224 58.44 -43.59 23.91
C THR A 224 57.33 -43.93 22.91
N ASP A 225 57.07 -45.22 22.68
CA ASP A 225 55.99 -45.67 21.80
C ASP A 225 54.59 -45.33 22.34
N LYS A 226 54.39 -45.37 23.67
CA LYS A 226 53.15 -44.89 24.30
C LYS A 226 52.98 -43.39 24.07
N TYR A 227 54.01 -42.58 24.32
CA TYR A 227 53.97 -41.14 24.08
C TYR A 227 53.76 -40.80 22.61
N LYS A 228 54.37 -41.54 21.69
CA LYS A 228 54.15 -41.40 20.25
C LYS A 228 52.70 -41.65 19.86
N ARG A 229 52.06 -42.72 20.37
CA ARG A 229 50.63 -42.98 20.13
C ARG A 229 49.72 -41.90 20.69
N ILE A 230 50.05 -41.34 21.86
CA ILE A 230 49.29 -40.23 22.46
C ILE A 230 49.45 -38.97 21.60
N ARG A 231 50.67 -38.65 21.18
CA ARG A 231 50.96 -37.53 20.29
C ARG A 231 50.21 -37.67 18.96
N ASP A 232 50.27 -38.83 18.30
CA ASP A 232 49.61 -39.05 17.01
C ASP A 232 48.07 -38.93 17.14
N LYS A 233 47.49 -39.33 18.29
CA LYS A 233 46.07 -39.07 18.60
C LYS A 233 45.78 -37.58 18.78
N LEU A 234 46.58 -36.89 19.57
CA LEU A 234 46.42 -35.45 19.79
C LEU A 234 46.60 -34.65 18.49
N GLU A 235 47.53 -35.05 17.62
CA GLU A 235 47.69 -34.47 16.28
C GLU A 235 46.43 -34.70 15.43
N SER A 236 45.86 -35.91 15.44
CA SER A 236 44.58 -36.19 14.77
C SER A 236 43.46 -35.31 15.32
N ASP A 237 43.33 -35.20 16.65
CA ASP A 237 42.30 -34.37 17.29
C ASP A 237 42.47 -32.88 16.95
N ILE A 238 43.72 -32.39 16.90
CA ILE A 238 44.05 -31.03 16.46
C ILE A 238 43.63 -30.82 15.00
N THR A 239 43.90 -31.76 14.11
CA THR A 239 43.48 -31.63 12.71
C THR A 239 41.96 -31.62 12.55
N GLU A 240 41.24 -32.44 13.33
CA GLU A 240 39.77 -32.45 13.32
C GLU A 240 39.20 -31.15 13.89
N LEU A 241 39.79 -30.63 14.97
CA LEU A 241 39.39 -29.34 15.55
C LEU A 241 39.67 -28.18 14.60
N ASN A 242 40.82 -28.18 13.89
CA ASN A 242 41.13 -27.17 12.88
C ASN A 242 40.12 -27.20 11.73
N TYR A 243 39.74 -28.39 11.25
CA TYR A 243 38.68 -28.50 10.23
C TYR A 243 37.34 -27.95 10.73
N LYS A 244 36.97 -28.24 11.99
CA LYS A 244 35.75 -27.68 12.59
C LYS A 244 35.84 -26.16 12.75
N ILE A 245 37.01 -25.61 13.07
CA ILE A 245 37.21 -24.15 13.14
C ILE A 245 37.06 -23.53 11.75
N GLU A 246 37.69 -24.09 10.72
CA GLU A 246 37.58 -23.61 9.33
C GLU A 246 36.14 -23.65 8.82
N ASP A 247 35.40 -24.72 9.09
CA ASP A 247 33.97 -24.84 8.76
C ASP A 247 33.12 -23.77 9.49
N ARG A 248 33.41 -23.55 10.77
CA ARG A 248 32.74 -22.50 11.56
C ARG A 248 33.08 -21.10 11.08
N ASP A 249 34.33 -20.84 10.71
CA ASP A 249 34.77 -19.57 10.14
C ASP A 249 34.12 -19.32 8.77
N ALA A 250 33.99 -20.35 7.93
CA ALA A 250 33.25 -20.27 6.68
C ALA A 250 31.76 -19.95 6.94
N HIS A 251 31.14 -20.56 7.96
CA HIS A 251 29.77 -20.26 8.35
C HIS A 251 29.62 -18.82 8.88
N VAL A 252 30.54 -18.36 9.73
CA VAL A 252 30.57 -16.98 10.24
C VAL A 252 30.73 -15.98 9.11
N ASN A 253 31.61 -16.25 8.13
CA ASN A 253 31.77 -15.40 6.95
C ASN A 253 30.50 -15.34 6.11
N ASN A 254 29.82 -16.47 5.88
CA ASN A 254 28.52 -16.48 5.21
C ASN A 254 27.48 -15.66 5.99
N LEU A 255 27.36 -15.85 7.30
CA LEU A 255 26.44 -15.06 8.13
C LEU A 255 26.78 -13.56 8.06
N ASN A 256 28.05 -13.18 8.09
CA ASN A 256 28.47 -11.79 7.95
C ASN A 256 28.09 -11.19 6.59
N THR A 257 28.20 -11.95 5.50
CA THR A 257 27.73 -11.49 4.18
C THR A 257 26.21 -11.29 4.14
N VAL A 258 25.45 -12.20 4.76
CA VAL A 258 23.99 -12.09 4.89
C VAL A 258 23.61 -10.87 5.73
N ILE A 259 24.24 -10.66 6.89
CA ILE A 259 24.06 -9.49 7.75
C ILE A 259 24.37 -8.20 6.98
N SER A 260 25.47 -8.15 6.22
CA SER A 260 25.80 -6.98 5.39
C SER A 260 24.73 -6.69 4.32
N SER A 261 24.18 -7.73 3.69
CA SER A 261 23.09 -7.60 2.71
C SER A 261 21.79 -7.09 3.35
N HIS A 262 21.47 -7.55 4.55
CA HIS A 262 20.31 -7.09 5.31
C HIS A 262 20.50 -5.65 5.79
N LEU A 263 21.67 -5.26 6.29
CA LEU A 263 21.97 -3.86 6.64
C LEU A 263 21.82 -2.91 5.44
N LYS A 264 22.26 -3.32 4.24
CA LYS A 264 22.04 -2.57 3.00
C LYS A 264 20.56 -2.48 2.61
N SER A 265 19.76 -3.49 2.97
CA SER A 265 18.32 -3.49 2.71
C SER A 265 17.58 -2.60 3.72
N ILE A 266 17.97 -2.65 4.99
CA ILE A 266 17.43 -1.79 6.07
C ILE A 266 17.69 -0.33 5.74
N THR A 267 18.92 0.05 5.38
CA THR A 267 19.26 1.44 5.01
C THR A 267 18.42 1.95 3.83
N LYS A 268 18.18 1.12 2.80
CA LYS A 268 17.28 1.47 1.69
C LYS A 268 15.82 1.64 2.13
N LEU A 269 15.36 0.80 3.07
CA LEU A 269 14.00 0.91 3.62
C LEU A 269 13.86 2.16 4.50
N GLU A 270 14.87 2.50 5.29
CA GLU A 270 14.92 3.74 6.08
C GLU A 270 14.88 4.99 5.19
N GLU A 271 15.60 4.98 4.06
CA GLU A 271 15.58 6.05 3.07
C GLU A 271 14.18 6.18 2.42
N ARG A 272 13.55 5.07 2.04
CA ARG A 272 12.16 5.07 1.55
C ARG A 272 11.17 5.59 2.59
N ILE A 273 11.30 5.20 3.86
CA ILE A 273 10.44 5.69 4.94
C ILE A 273 10.60 7.21 5.11
N LYS A 274 11.82 7.73 4.95
CA LYS A 274 12.08 9.18 5.01
C LYS A 274 11.40 9.91 3.85
N ASP A 275 11.51 9.38 2.63
CA ASP A 275 10.87 9.97 1.45
C ASP A 275 9.33 9.97 1.56
N GLU A 276 8.75 8.86 2.03
CA GLU A 276 7.32 8.74 2.31
C GLU A 276 6.85 9.71 3.40
N LYS A 277 7.63 9.92 4.46
CA LYS A 277 7.31 10.93 5.49
C LYS A 277 7.26 12.34 4.90
N VAL A 278 8.21 12.70 4.05
CA VAL A 278 8.25 14.01 3.38
C VAL A 278 7.07 14.16 2.41
N ALA A 279 6.71 13.10 1.68
CA ALA A 279 5.53 13.09 0.82
C ALA A 279 4.24 13.28 1.63
N ARG A 280 4.11 12.57 2.75
CA ARG A 280 2.96 12.69 3.66
C ARG A 280 2.82 14.11 4.21
N GLU A 281 3.91 14.76 4.63
CA GLU A 281 3.87 16.15 5.10
C GLU A 281 3.41 17.13 4.01
N LYS A 282 3.80 16.92 2.74
CA LYS A 282 3.31 17.74 1.62
C LYS A 282 1.81 17.57 1.42
N VAL A 283 1.32 16.33 1.37
CA VAL A 283 -0.11 16.03 1.22
C VAL A 283 -0.90 16.61 2.39
N ASN A 284 -0.36 16.55 3.62
CA ASN A 284 -1.05 17.09 4.79
C ASN A 284 -1.18 18.62 4.73
N LYS A 285 -0.14 19.34 4.26
CA LYS A 285 -0.21 20.79 4.02
C LYS A 285 -1.20 21.15 2.92
N GLU A 286 -1.25 20.35 1.85
CA GLU A 286 -2.26 20.53 0.79
C GLU A 286 -3.68 20.30 1.32
N TYR A 287 -3.87 19.26 2.15
CA TYR A 287 -5.13 18.97 2.81
C TYR A 287 -5.57 20.11 3.74
N GLU A 288 -4.69 20.64 4.58
CA GLU A 288 -4.96 21.81 5.43
C GLU A 288 -5.37 23.04 4.60
N THR A 289 -4.70 23.25 3.46
CA THR A 289 -5.01 24.36 2.55
C THR A 289 -6.38 24.17 1.89
N ILE A 290 -6.72 22.94 1.49
CA ILE A 290 -8.04 22.61 0.91
C ILE A 290 -9.13 22.74 1.97
N GLN A 291 -8.89 22.28 3.20
CA GLN A 291 -9.82 22.44 4.32
C GLN A 291 -10.11 23.91 4.62
N LEU A 292 -9.08 24.77 4.64
CA LEU A 292 -9.24 26.22 4.78
C LEU A 292 -10.03 26.86 3.64
N LYS A 293 -9.92 26.34 2.42
CA LYS A 293 -10.74 26.82 1.28
C LYS A 293 -12.17 26.33 1.41
N TYR A 294 -12.37 25.07 1.81
CA TYR A 294 -13.70 24.48 2.01
C TYR A 294 -14.49 25.22 3.09
N THR A 295 -13.88 25.50 4.24
CA THR A 295 -14.53 26.26 5.32
C THR A 295 -14.93 27.66 4.88
N LYS A 296 -14.05 28.38 4.15
CA LYS A 296 -14.41 29.70 3.57
C LYS A 296 -15.56 29.61 2.58
N LEU A 297 -15.56 28.61 1.71
CA LEU A 297 -16.63 28.42 0.73
C LEU A 297 -17.96 28.06 1.42
N GLN A 298 -17.90 27.28 2.50
CA GLN A 298 -19.04 26.94 3.33
C GLN A 298 -19.61 28.19 4.03
N ASP A 299 -18.75 29.06 4.56
CA ASP A 299 -19.17 30.33 5.17
C ASP A 299 -19.79 31.28 4.14
N GLU A 300 -19.21 31.37 2.94
CA GLU A 300 -19.79 32.13 1.83
C GLU A 300 -21.15 31.58 1.40
N PHE A 301 -21.27 30.25 1.29
CA PHE A 301 -22.53 29.58 0.97
C PHE A 301 -23.60 29.86 2.03
N ASN A 302 -23.27 29.71 3.31
CA ASN A 302 -24.15 30.05 4.43
C ASN A 302 -24.56 31.54 4.39
N GLY A 303 -23.62 32.43 4.07
CA GLY A 303 -23.91 33.86 3.87
C GLY A 303 -24.89 34.12 2.71
N LYS A 304 -24.75 33.41 1.59
CA LYS A 304 -25.68 33.50 0.45
C LYS A 304 -27.04 32.91 0.79
N GLN A 305 -27.09 31.79 1.51
CA GLN A 305 -28.33 31.16 2.00
C GLN A 305 -29.11 32.15 2.89
N ASN A 306 -28.43 32.78 3.86
CA ASN A 306 -29.05 33.79 4.73
C ASN A 306 -29.56 35.00 3.94
N SER A 307 -28.82 35.45 2.91
CA SER A 307 -29.27 36.53 2.03
C SER A 307 -30.48 36.13 1.19
N LEU A 308 -30.55 34.88 0.73
CA LEU A 308 -31.69 34.34 -0.02
C LEU A 308 -32.94 34.30 0.86
N ASP A 309 -32.82 33.79 2.09
CA ASP A 309 -33.92 33.74 3.07
C ASP A 309 -34.45 35.15 3.40
N LEU A 310 -33.55 36.11 3.57
CA LEU A 310 -33.95 37.51 3.79
C LEU A 310 -34.67 38.09 2.57
N LEU A 311 -34.18 37.82 1.36
CA LEU A 311 -34.80 38.27 0.13
C LEU A 311 -36.17 37.61 -0.08
N GLN A 312 -36.32 36.33 0.27
CA GLN A 312 -37.57 35.59 0.19
C GLN A 312 -38.60 36.10 1.21
N LYS A 313 -38.18 36.41 2.45
CA LYS A 313 -39.03 37.10 3.43
C LYS A 313 -39.50 38.47 2.92
N ASN A 314 -38.59 39.24 2.33
CA ASN A 314 -38.92 40.55 1.76
C ASN A 314 -39.86 40.44 0.55
N TYR A 315 -39.64 39.45 -0.32
CA TYR A 315 -40.51 39.15 -1.45
C TYR A 315 -41.92 38.78 -0.98
N ASN A 316 -42.04 37.88 -0.01
CA ASN A 316 -43.32 37.49 0.57
C ASN A 316 -44.05 38.68 1.19
N LYS A 317 -43.33 39.55 1.91
CA LYS A 317 -43.90 40.79 2.46
C LYS A 317 -44.40 41.73 1.35
N LYS A 318 -43.64 41.89 0.26
CA LYS A 318 -44.08 42.70 -0.88
C LYS A 318 -45.28 42.08 -1.61
N LEU A 319 -45.38 40.76 -1.64
CA LEU A 319 -46.49 40.05 -2.24
C LEU A 319 -47.77 40.20 -1.38
N THR A 320 -47.66 40.24 -0.06
CA THR A 320 -48.79 40.59 0.83
C THR A 320 -49.19 42.05 0.68
N ASP A 321 -48.22 42.98 0.61
CA ASP A 321 -48.51 44.40 0.38
C ASP A 321 -49.25 44.61 -0.96
N LEU A 322 -48.81 43.93 -2.03
CA LEU A 322 -49.46 43.97 -3.34
C LEU A 322 -50.91 43.47 -3.30
N LYS A 323 -51.18 42.37 -2.60
CA LYS A 323 -52.56 41.87 -2.41
C LYS A 323 -53.44 42.89 -1.69
N MET A 324 -52.91 43.53 -0.64
CA MET A 324 -53.65 44.59 0.05
C MET A 324 -53.94 45.78 -0.89
N TYR A 325 -52.96 46.22 -1.70
CA TYR A 325 -53.18 47.28 -2.68
C TYR A 325 -54.15 46.87 -3.80
N GLU A 326 -54.18 45.60 -4.21
CA GLU A 326 -55.16 45.08 -5.17
C GLU A 326 -56.59 45.09 -4.58
N GLU A 327 -56.75 44.72 -3.32
CA GLU A 327 -58.02 44.80 -2.58
C GLU A 327 -58.48 46.26 -2.42
N ASP A 328 -57.58 47.17 -2.04
CA ASP A 328 -57.86 48.61 -1.97
C ASP A 328 -58.25 49.19 -3.34
N SER A 329 -57.54 48.79 -4.41
CA SER A 329 -57.87 49.19 -5.78
C SER A 329 -59.25 48.67 -6.22
N ALA A 330 -59.60 47.43 -5.84
CA ALA A 330 -60.91 46.86 -6.09
C ALA A 330 -62.02 47.62 -5.33
N HIS A 331 -61.77 47.97 -4.06
CA HIS A 331 -62.66 48.81 -3.27
C HIS A 331 -62.87 50.19 -3.89
N LEU A 332 -61.79 50.88 -4.27
CA LEU A 332 -61.85 52.17 -4.94
C LEU A 332 -62.59 52.11 -6.28
N LYS A 333 -62.39 51.05 -7.09
CA LYS A 333 -63.15 50.83 -8.32
C LYS A 333 -64.64 50.62 -8.05
N ALA A 334 -65.00 49.88 -7.01
CA ALA A 334 -66.39 49.67 -6.63
C ALA A 334 -67.05 50.99 -6.18
N ASP A 335 -66.35 51.82 -5.41
CA ASP A 335 -66.86 53.12 -4.98
C ASP A 335 -66.94 54.11 -6.15
N LEU A 336 -65.98 54.11 -7.06
CA LEU A 336 -66.03 54.92 -8.27
C LEU A 336 -67.20 54.50 -9.17
N ALA A 337 -67.52 53.22 -9.26
CA ALA A 337 -68.70 52.72 -9.95
C ALA A 337 -70.02 53.16 -9.27
N LYS A 338 -70.08 53.20 -7.93
CA LYS A 338 -71.24 53.74 -7.19
C LYS A 338 -71.41 55.24 -7.47
N VAL A 339 -70.33 56.01 -7.40
CA VAL A 339 -70.35 57.46 -7.68
C VAL A 339 -70.73 57.73 -9.13
N SER A 340 -70.23 56.95 -10.08
CA SER A 340 -70.63 57.06 -11.50
C SER A 340 -72.13 56.79 -11.68
N LYS A 341 -72.68 55.74 -11.05
CA LYS A 341 -74.13 55.48 -11.09
C LYS A 341 -74.94 56.62 -10.48
N GLN A 342 -74.48 57.19 -9.36
CA GLN A 342 -75.12 58.35 -8.75
C GLN A 342 -75.08 59.56 -9.68
N LYS A 343 -73.94 59.81 -10.33
CA LYS A 343 -73.78 60.85 -11.35
C LYS A 343 -74.79 60.66 -12.49
N ASP A 344 -74.93 59.45 -13.03
CA ASP A 344 -75.87 59.16 -14.12
C ASP A 344 -77.33 59.39 -13.70
N ILE A 345 -77.68 59.05 -12.45
CA ILE A 345 -79.01 59.32 -11.87
C ILE A 345 -79.25 60.83 -11.77
N PHE A 346 -78.26 61.59 -11.28
CA PHE A 346 -78.36 63.04 -11.18
C PHE A 346 -78.41 63.72 -12.55
N GLU A 347 -77.64 63.27 -13.54
CA GLU A 347 -77.71 63.77 -14.92
C GLU A 347 -79.10 63.52 -15.52
N LYS A 348 -79.67 62.31 -15.38
CA LYS A 348 -81.05 62.03 -15.84
C LYS A 348 -82.07 62.95 -15.17
N ARG A 349 -81.93 63.19 -13.86
CA ARG A 349 -82.81 64.09 -13.11
C ARG A 349 -82.64 65.55 -13.53
N PHE A 350 -81.42 65.97 -13.84
CA PHE A 350 -81.11 67.29 -14.39
C PHE A 350 -81.76 67.47 -15.76
N TYR A 351 -81.61 66.52 -16.68
CA TYR A 351 -82.27 66.56 -17.99
C TYR A 351 -83.80 66.61 -17.87
N ALA A 352 -84.41 65.84 -16.96
CA ALA A 352 -85.84 65.90 -16.71
C ALA A 352 -86.30 67.27 -16.20
N MET A 353 -85.55 67.91 -15.30
CA MET A 353 -85.83 69.27 -14.85
C MET A 353 -85.63 70.31 -15.96
N GLU A 354 -84.64 70.14 -16.84
CA GLU A 354 -84.41 71.03 -17.98
C GLU A 354 -85.55 70.94 -19.00
N THR A 355 -86.11 69.74 -19.24
CA THR A 355 -87.29 69.55 -20.08
C THR A 355 -88.54 70.20 -19.47
N GLU A 356 -88.77 70.00 -18.17
CA GLU A 356 -89.91 70.60 -17.46
C GLU A 356 -89.84 72.13 -17.48
N LYS A 357 -88.63 72.69 -17.30
CA LYS A 357 -88.37 74.13 -17.46
C LYS A 357 -88.67 74.62 -18.88
N SER A 358 -88.29 73.86 -19.91
CA SER A 358 -88.60 74.20 -21.31
C SER A 358 -90.10 74.22 -21.56
N ASP A 359 -90.85 73.26 -21.02
CA ASP A 359 -92.30 73.18 -21.15
C ASP A 359 -92.99 74.38 -20.46
N ILE A 360 -92.56 74.73 -19.24
CA ILE A 360 -93.05 75.92 -18.52
C ILE A 360 -92.75 77.21 -19.30
N ILE A 361 -91.58 77.32 -19.93
CA ILE A 361 -91.25 78.47 -20.80
C ILE A 361 -92.17 78.50 -22.02
N GLY A 362 -92.48 77.33 -22.59
CA GLY A 362 -93.47 77.16 -23.67
C GLY A 362 -94.85 77.69 -23.26
N ASP A 363 -95.37 77.22 -22.13
CA ASP A 363 -96.67 77.64 -21.58
C ASP A 363 -96.71 79.14 -21.29
N ARG A 364 -95.63 79.69 -20.71
CA ARG A 364 -95.49 81.13 -20.47
C ARG A 364 -95.58 81.92 -21.78
N ASN A 365 -94.93 81.44 -22.85
CA ASN A 365 -94.96 82.11 -24.14
C ASN A 365 -96.36 82.02 -24.79
N GLN A 366 -97.07 80.90 -24.64
CA GLN A 366 -98.46 80.77 -25.09
C GLN A 366 -99.40 81.72 -24.33
N LEU A 367 -99.24 81.84 -23.01
CA LEU A 367 -100.00 82.77 -22.19
C LEU A 367 -99.71 84.23 -22.60
N ARG A 368 -98.47 84.57 -22.93
CA ARG A 368 -98.13 85.90 -23.49
C ARG A 368 -98.80 86.16 -24.84
N GLN A 369 -98.86 85.17 -25.73
CA GLN A 369 -99.61 85.30 -26.98
C GLN A 369 -101.10 85.53 -26.73
N ARG A 370 -101.72 84.81 -25.77
CA ARG A 370 -103.12 85.02 -25.39
C ARG A 370 -103.36 86.41 -24.81
N LEU A 371 -102.46 86.91 -23.96
CA LEU A 371 -102.51 88.28 -23.46
C LEU A 371 -102.44 89.32 -24.58
N ALA A 372 -101.55 89.14 -25.56
CA ALA A 372 -101.46 90.04 -26.71
C ALA A 372 -102.74 90.04 -27.58
N ILE A 373 -103.42 88.89 -27.69
CA ILE A 373 -104.73 88.80 -28.37
C ILE A 373 -105.79 89.56 -27.59
N PHE A 374 -105.88 89.38 -26.26
CA PHE A 374 -106.82 90.12 -25.43
C PHE A 374 -106.54 91.62 -25.40
N GLU A 375 -105.28 92.04 -25.39
CA GLU A 375 -104.90 93.46 -25.52
C GLU A 375 -105.40 94.06 -26.84
N LYS A 376 -105.29 93.31 -27.94
CA LYS A 376 -105.83 93.72 -29.25
C LYS A 376 -107.35 93.81 -29.24
N GLU A 377 -108.05 92.84 -28.62
CA GLU A 377 -109.51 92.88 -28.46
C GLU A 377 -109.96 94.09 -27.62
N ILE A 378 -109.22 94.44 -26.56
CA ILE A 378 -109.49 95.64 -25.75
C ILE A 378 -109.33 96.91 -26.60
N ASP A 379 -108.29 97.01 -27.42
CA ASP A 379 -108.09 98.18 -28.29
C ASP A 379 -109.15 98.29 -29.39
N ASP A 380 -109.63 97.16 -29.93
CA ASP A 380 -110.75 97.15 -30.88
C ASP A 380 -112.07 97.59 -30.21
N LEU A 381 -112.31 97.18 -28.95
CA LEU A 381 -113.45 97.66 -28.16
C LEU A 381 -113.36 99.16 -27.85
N LYS A 382 -112.17 99.69 -27.54
CA LYS A 382 -111.96 101.14 -27.37
C LYS A 382 -112.30 101.92 -28.65
N LYS A 383 -111.93 101.42 -29.83
CA LYS A 383 -112.29 102.04 -31.12
C LYS A 383 -113.81 102.07 -31.33
N GLN A 384 -114.53 101.02 -30.95
CA GLN A 384 -116.01 101.01 -31.04
C GLN A 384 -116.64 102.07 -30.12
N VAL A 385 -116.07 102.30 -28.93
CA VAL A 385 -116.53 103.36 -28.01
C VAL A 385 -116.26 104.76 -28.55
N GLU A 386 -115.13 105.01 -29.22
CA GLU A 386 -114.85 106.30 -29.88
C GLU A 386 -115.81 106.60 -31.03
N ILE A 387 -116.19 105.59 -31.82
CA ILE A 387 -117.18 105.76 -32.90
C ILE A 387 -118.54 106.16 -32.32
N GLY A 388 -118.96 105.55 -31.21
CA GLY A 388 -120.20 105.91 -30.51
C GLY A 388 -120.22 107.34 -29.95
N LYS A 389 -119.07 107.90 -29.56
CA LYS A 389 -118.97 109.30 -29.12
C LYS A 389 -119.18 110.30 -30.26
N ARG A 390 -118.69 110.00 -31.47
CA ARG A 390 -118.85 110.88 -32.65
C ARG A 390 -120.30 110.98 -33.13
N THR A 391 -121.09 109.91 -32.96
CA THR A 391 -122.52 109.94 -33.29
C THR A 391 -123.36 110.75 -32.31
N LEU A 392 -122.90 110.95 -31.07
CA LEU A 392 -123.62 111.72 -30.05
C LEU A 392 -123.48 113.24 -30.22
N GLU A 393 -122.39 113.73 -30.83
CA GLU A 393 -122.14 115.16 -31.08
C GLU A 393 -122.85 115.71 -32.34
N GLY A 394 -123.34 114.85 -33.23
CA GLY A 394 -124.09 115.26 -34.42
C GLY A 394 -125.53 115.71 -34.13
N VAL A 395 -126.18 115.09 -33.14
CA VAL A 395 -127.61 115.30 -32.83
C VAL A 395 -127.86 116.62 -32.07
N THR A 396 -126.82 117.23 -31.48
CA THR A 396 -126.94 118.49 -30.74
C THR A 396 -126.79 119.74 -31.62
N ARG A 397 -126.38 119.62 -32.90
CA ARG A 397 -126.20 120.77 -33.82
C ARG A 397 -127.40 121.04 -34.74
N GLU A 398 -128.41 120.18 -34.77
CA GLU A 398 -129.60 120.37 -35.62
C GLU A 398 -130.75 121.14 -34.92
N LYS A 399 -130.59 121.50 -33.63
CA LYS A 399 -131.64 122.17 -32.84
C LYS A 399 -131.64 123.71 -32.94
N ASP A 400 -130.56 124.35 -33.40
CA ASP A 400 -130.36 125.82 -33.25
C ASP A 400 -130.50 126.68 -34.53
N ILE A 401 -130.79 126.12 -35.71
CA ILE A 401 -130.77 126.87 -36.99
C ILE A 401 -132.15 127.26 -37.57
N ILE A 402 -133.27 126.70 -37.08
CA ILE A 402 -134.60 126.94 -37.71
C ILE A 402 -135.43 128.09 -37.07
N VAL A 403 -135.00 128.67 -35.95
CA VAL A 403 -135.82 129.65 -35.19
C VAL A 403 -135.54 131.13 -35.53
N LYS A 404 -134.63 131.46 -36.47
CA LYS A 404 -134.12 132.85 -36.60
C LYS A 404 -134.48 133.71 -37.81
N THR A 405 -135.31 133.29 -38.78
CA THR A 405 -135.56 134.20 -39.94
C THR A 405 -136.88 134.01 -40.71
N ILE A 406 -137.99 133.80 -40.00
CA ILE A 406 -139.32 134.26 -40.44
C ILE A 406 -139.66 135.46 -39.54
N ALA A 407 -139.34 136.67 -39.98
CA ALA A 407 -140.05 137.89 -39.59
C ALA A 407 -139.41 139.09 -40.27
N LYS A 408 -140.28 139.81 -40.99
CA LYS A 408 -140.19 141.19 -41.42
C LYS A 408 -139.53 141.47 -42.77
N TYR A 409 -140.18 142.06 -43.76
CA TYR A 409 -141.58 142.39 -44.07
C TYR A 409 -141.43 143.04 -45.46
N GLU A 410 -142.09 142.57 -46.50
CA GLU A 410 -143.40 143.09 -46.92
C GLU A 410 -143.53 144.60 -46.75
N ALA A 411 -143.40 145.31 -47.86
CA ALA A 411 -144.40 146.27 -48.30
C ALA A 411 -143.96 146.64 -49.72
N VAL A 412 -144.70 146.22 -50.74
CA VAL A 412 -145.83 147.05 -51.21
C VAL A 412 -145.24 148.40 -51.61
N ASN A 413 -145.21 148.78 -52.87
CA ASN A 413 -145.94 148.34 -54.02
C ASN A 413 -145.32 149.24 -55.10
N LYS A 414 -145.07 148.72 -56.30
CA LYS A 414 -146.11 148.85 -57.32
C LYS A 414 -146.83 150.19 -57.20
N ASP A 415 -146.31 151.18 -57.88
CA ASP A 415 -147.13 151.94 -58.82
C ASP A 415 -146.24 153.00 -59.45
N GLN A 416 -145.41 152.56 -60.38
CA GLN A 416 -145.46 153.06 -61.74
C GLN A 416 -144.31 152.40 -62.47
N SER A 417 -144.67 151.46 -63.33
CA SER A 417 -145.15 151.85 -64.65
C SER A 417 -143.98 152.46 -65.39
N LYS A 418 -143.21 151.58 -66.04
CA LYS A 418 -143.70 150.99 -67.29
C LYS A 418 -144.35 152.11 -68.09
N LEU A 419 -143.54 152.78 -68.87
CA LEU A 419 -143.80 152.76 -70.28
C LEU A 419 -142.64 153.41 -71.00
N ILE A 420 -141.94 152.60 -71.79
CA ILE A 420 -141.86 152.83 -73.23
C ILE A 420 -141.30 154.19 -73.58
N LYS A 421 -140.04 154.23 -74.01
CA LYS A 421 -139.70 154.00 -75.42
C LYS A 421 -138.25 153.50 -75.42
N ILE A 422 -137.91 152.24 -75.67
CA ILE A 422 -138.19 151.35 -76.83
C ILE A 422 -137.60 149.99 -76.37
N GLN A 423 -138.16 148.78 -76.46
CA GLN A 423 -139.16 148.20 -77.35
C GLN A 423 -139.00 148.55 -78.83
N GLU A 424 -137.97 147.95 -79.41
CA GLU A 424 -137.94 147.28 -80.71
C GLU A 424 -136.76 146.30 -80.58
N GLN A 425 -136.92 145.00 -80.34
CA GLN A 425 -137.84 144.05 -80.97
C GLN A 425 -138.24 142.97 -79.95
N GLY A 426 -139.48 142.83 -79.50
CA GLY A 426 -140.71 143.45 -79.93
C GLY A 426 -141.86 142.72 -79.28
N LYS A 427 -142.34 143.26 -78.15
CA LYS A 427 -143.76 143.18 -77.82
C LYS A 427 -144.26 144.60 -77.67
N LYS A 428 -144.43 145.31 -78.77
CA LYS A 428 -145.81 145.71 -79.00
C LYS A 428 -146.25 145.13 -80.34
N LYS A 429 -147.15 144.15 -80.30
CA LYS A 429 -148.58 144.43 -80.20
C LYS A 429 -148.90 145.42 -81.34
N LEU A 430 -149.60 145.00 -82.36
CA LEU A 430 -150.79 144.17 -82.31
C LEU A 430 -150.82 143.44 -83.66
N GLU A 431 -151.20 142.16 -83.63
CA GLU A 431 -152.53 141.73 -84.08
C GLU A 431 -152.69 142.04 -85.56
N SER A 432 -152.87 140.98 -86.35
CA SER A 432 -153.28 140.99 -87.75
C SER A 432 -153.20 142.38 -88.40
N GLU A 433 -152.21 142.60 -89.23
CA GLU A 433 -152.38 142.08 -90.57
C GLU A 433 -151.03 142.23 -91.27
N LEU A 434 -150.48 141.12 -91.74
CA LEU A 434 -150.85 140.60 -93.05
C LEU A 434 -150.41 141.60 -94.10
N ASP A 435 -149.35 141.18 -94.78
CA ASP A 435 -148.94 141.65 -96.09
C ASP A 435 -148.56 143.12 -96.19
N ASN A 436 -147.43 143.29 -96.86
CA ASN A 436 -146.94 144.49 -97.53
C ASN A 436 -145.77 145.11 -96.78
N PHE A 437 -144.57 145.21 -97.32
CA PHE A 437 -144.02 144.93 -98.64
C PHE A 437 -142.58 145.43 -98.45
N ILE A 438 -141.55 144.67 -98.83
CA ILE A 438 -140.95 144.85 -100.15
C ILE A 438 -140.80 146.35 -100.43
N ILE A 439 -139.63 146.94 -100.17
CA ILE A 439 -139.02 147.88 -101.13
C ILE A 439 -137.60 148.34 -100.76
N ASP A 440 -137.20 148.59 -99.52
CA ASP A 440 -135.98 149.41 -99.32
C ASP A 440 -134.64 148.67 -99.13
N THR A 441 -134.41 147.76 -100.07
CA THR A 441 -133.17 147.11 -100.52
C THR A 441 -132.07 148.09 -101.01
N ASN A 442 -132.05 149.40 -100.69
CA ASN A 442 -131.30 150.37 -101.53
C ASN A 442 -130.26 151.30 -100.87
N LYS A 443 -129.71 151.04 -99.68
CA LYS A 443 -128.59 151.87 -99.14
C LYS A 443 -127.28 151.13 -98.82
N GLN A 444 -127.12 149.97 -99.43
CA GLN A 444 -125.93 149.11 -99.43
C GLN A 444 -124.68 149.70 -100.16
N THR A 445 -124.36 150.99 -100.09
CA THR A 445 -123.28 151.55 -100.96
C THR A 445 -122.23 152.46 -100.31
N LYS A 446 -122.07 152.48 -98.99
CA LYS A 446 -121.00 153.30 -98.34
C LYS A 446 -120.02 152.52 -97.44
N GLN A 447 -120.07 151.19 -97.48
CA GLN A 447 -119.30 150.26 -96.62
C GLN A 447 -117.93 149.81 -97.19
N ILE A 448 -117.34 150.46 -98.21
CA ILE A 448 -116.25 149.82 -98.99
C ILE A 448 -114.84 150.46 -98.88
N LEU A 449 -114.66 151.73 -98.46
CA LEU A 449 -113.34 152.39 -98.55
C LEU A 449 -112.42 152.30 -97.30
N THR A 450 -112.90 151.83 -96.15
CA THR A 450 -112.12 151.83 -94.89
C THR A 450 -111.48 150.48 -94.54
N LEU A 451 -111.93 149.37 -95.12
CA LEU A 451 -111.47 148.02 -94.75
C LEU A 451 -110.20 147.55 -95.49
N GLU A 452 -109.78 148.19 -96.58
CA GLU A 452 -108.57 147.79 -97.33
C GLU A 452 -107.24 148.15 -96.63
N ARG A 453 -107.21 149.17 -95.76
CA ARG A 453 -105.96 149.60 -95.08
C ARG A 453 -105.53 148.70 -93.91
N GLN A 454 -106.39 147.84 -93.39
CA GLN A 454 -106.07 146.95 -92.25
C GLN A 454 -105.51 145.58 -92.67
N LYS A 455 -105.63 145.18 -93.94
CA LYS A 455 -105.15 143.87 -94.43
C LYS A 455 -103.61 143.75 -94.51
N ASN A 456 -102.89 144.83 -94.83
CA ASN A 456 -101.45 144.76 -95.07
C ASN A 456 -100.60 144.67 -93.80
N SER A 457 -101.12 145.02 -92.61
CA SER A 457 -100.37 144.96 -91.34
C SER A 457 -100.27 143.56 -90.75
N LEU A 458 -101.25 142.68 -91.00
CA LEU A 458 -101.31 141.34 -90.38
C LEU A 458 -100.46 140.29 -91.12
N ALA A 459 -100.04 140.57 -92.36
CA ALA A 459 -99.22 139.64 -93.15
C ALA A 459 -97.74 139.61 -92.71
N GLU A 460 -97.20 140.71 -92.19
CA GLU A 460 -95.80 140.78 -91.70
C GLU A 460 -95.61 140.07 -90.34
N GLU A 461 -96.62 140.06 -89.47
CA GLU A 461 -96.55 139.34 -88.18
C GLU A 461 -96.52 137.82 -88.35
N GLN A 462 -97.22 137.29 -89.35
CA GLN A 462 -97.30 135.84 -89.59
C GLN A 462 -95.94 135.26 -90.01
N LEU A 463 -95.16 135.98 -90.83
CA LEU A 463 -93.86 135.53 -91.31
C LEU A 463 -92.80 135.44 -90.18
N ASN A 464 -92.86 136.35 -89.20
CA ASN A 464 -91.93 136.37 -88.06
C ASN A 464 -92.18 135.23 -87.07
N LEU A 465 -93.43 134.76 -86.93
CA LEU A 465 -93.78 133.64 -86.05
C LEU A 465 -93.33 132.29 -86.63
N THR A 466 -93.38 132.10 -87.95
CA THR A 466 -92.96 130.83 -88.58
C THR A 466 -91.47 130.57 -88.41
N LYS A 467 -90.63 131.61 -88.51
CA LYS A 467 -89.18 131.50 -88.33
C LYS A 467 -88.78 131.04 -86.92
N LYS A 468 -89.44 131.55 -85.88
CA LYS A 468 -89.20 131.13 -84.48
C LYS A 468 -89.53 129.65 -84.22
N ILE A 469 -90.48 129.09 -84.95
CA ILE A 469 -90.87 127.68 -84.78
C ILE A 469 -89.80 126.76 -85.39
N GLU A 470 -89.22 127.12 -86.54
CA GLU A 470 -88.11 126.35 -87.14
C GLU A 470 -86.87 126.34 -86.24
N ASP A 471 -86.44 127.49 -85.72
CA ASP A 471 -85.31 127.59 -84.79
C ASP A 471 -85.53 126.70 -83.54
N SER A 472 -86.74 126.69 -83.00
CA SER A 472 -87.09 125.86 -81.82
C SER A 472 -87.08 124.36 -82.12
N MET A 473 -87.38 123.95 -83.36
CA MET A 473 -87.38 122.53 -83.74
C MET A 473 -85.96 121.98 -83.89
N ASP A 474 -85.01 122.80 -84.37
CA ASP A 474 -83.62 122.40 -84.48
C ASP A 474 -82.93 122.32 -83.11
N ASP A 475 -83.27 123.20 -82.17
CA ASP A 475 -82.84 123.08 -80.76
C ASP A 475 -83.32 121.78 -80.11
N ILE A 476 -84.55 121.33 -80.38
CA ILE A 476 -85.07 120.06 -79.86
C ILE A 476 -84.30 118.86 -80.43
N LYS A 477 -83.89 118.91 -81.69
CA LYS A 477 -83.09 117.82 -82.30
C LYS A 477 -81.71 117.74 -81.64
N LEU A 478 -81.04 118.87 -81.42
CA LEU A 478 -79.75 118.93 -80.72
C LEU A 478 -79.87 118.36 -79.30
N LYS A 479 -80.93 118.74 -78.54
CA LYS A 479 -81.16 118.21 -77.19
C LYS A 479 -81.47 116.71 -77.17
N LYS A 480 -82.15 116.17 -78.18
CA LYS A 480 -82.37 114.72 -78.31
C LYS A 480 -81.08 113.94 -78.58
N ALA A 481 -80.15 114.51 -79.36
CA ALA A 481 -78.83 113.92 -79.58
C ALA A 481 -78.00 113.89 -78.27
N GLU A 482 -77.95 114.99 -77.53
CA GLU A 482 -77.27 115.06 -76.22
C GLU A 482 -77.83 114.02 -75.23
N ILE A 483 -79.17 113.84 -75.18
CA ILE A 483 -79.81 112.84 -74.30
C ILE A 483 -79.39 111.42 -74.69
N TYR A 484 -79.24 111.12 -75.99
CA TYR A 484 -78.82 109.80 -76.44
C TYR A 484 -77.38 109.50 -76.01
N ASP A 485 -76.46 110.44 -76.19
CA ASP A 485 -75.06 110.29 -75.79
C ASP A 485 -74.91 110.14 -74.28
N LEU A 486 -75.68 110.90 -73.48
CA LEU A 486 -75.69 110.74 -72.02
C LEU A 486 -76.23 109.37 -71.60
N LYS A 487 -77.30 108.85 -72.23
CA LYS A 487 -77.81 107.51 -71.95
C LYS A 487 -76.81 106.41 -72.30
N LYS A 488 -76.08 106.56 -73.41
CA LYS A 488 -75.00 105.64 -73.79
C LYS A 488 -73.88 105.65 -72.75
N ASN A 489 -73.45 106.83 -72.32
CA ASN A 489 -72.42 106.98 -71.29
C ASN A 489 -72.85 106.38 -69.94
N ILE A 490 -74.13 106.52 -69.55
CA ILE A 490 -74.67 105.90 -68.34
C ILE A 490 -74.62 104.37 -68.46
N SER A 491 -75.08 103.81 -69.58
CA SER A 491 -75.03 102.35 -69.80
C SER A 491 -73.60 101.80 -69.81
N GLU A 492 -72.66 102.53 -70.41
CA GLU A 492 -71.24 102.15 -70.37
C GLU A 492 -70.66 102.22 -68.94
N ALA A 493 -71.04 103.22 -68.15
CA ALA A 493 -70.61 103.34 -66.75
C ALA A 493 -71.21 102.23 -65.87
N GLU A 494 -72.49 101.90 -66.05
CA GLU A 494 -73.17 100.79 -65.34
C GLU A 494 -72.52 99.44 -65.65
N ASN A 495 -72.18 99.19 -66.92
CA ASN A 495 -71.49 97.97 -67.33
C ASN A 495 -70.08 97.88 -66.71
N ARG A 496 -69.34 99.01 -66.65
CA ARG A 496 -68.04 99.06 -65.96
C ARG A 496 -68.17 98.80 -64.46
N LEU A 497 -69.19 99.37 -63.81
CA LEU A 497 -69.46 99.13 -62.38
C LEU A 497 -69.75 97.65 -62.12
N ARG A 498 -70.57 97.01 -62.96
CA ARG A 498 -70.87 95.57 -62.86
C ARG A 498 -69.62 94.70 -63.03
N MET A 499 -68.77 95.03 -64.00
CA MET A 499 -67.50 94.32 -64.19
C MET A 499 -66.59 94.44 -62.95
N GLN A 500 -66.49 95.65 -62.37
CA GLN A 500 -65.70 95.87 -61.16
C GLN A 500 -66.28 95.16 -59.92
N GLN A 501 -67.60 95.13 -59.76
CA GLN A 501 -68.25 94.37 -58.68
C GLN A 501 -67.96 92.87 -58.80
N ASN A 502 -68.08 92.31 -60.00
CA ASN A 502 -67.77 90.90 -60.23
C ASN A 502 -66.30 90.58 -59.93
N LEU A 503 -65.36 91.45 -60.33
CA LEU A 503 -63.94 91.31 -60.00
C LEU A 503 -63.69 91.36 -58.49
N TYR A 504 -64.34 92.30 -57.78
CA TYR A 504 -64.22 92.40 -56.33
C TYR A 504 -64.76 91.16 -55.61
N ASP A 505 -65.93 90.66 -56.04
CA ASP A 505 -66.52 89.45 -55.46
C ASP A 505 -65.67 88.21 -55.73
N GLN A 506 -65.05 88.11 -56.91
CA GLN A 506 -64.09 87.06 -57.24
C GLN A 506 -62.84 87.14 -56.35
N VAL A 507 -62.21 88.31 -56.24
CA VAL A 507 -61.03 88.49 -55.37
C VAL A 507 -61.37 88.22 -53.90
N ARG A 508 -62.57 88.59 -53.46
CA ARG A 508 -63.05 88.29 -52.10
C ARG A 508 -63.26 86.80 -51.90
N SER A 509 -63.80 86.06 -52.88
CA SER A 509 -63.95 84.61 -52.79
C SER A 509 -62.60 83.90 -52.80
N GLU A 510 -61.67 84.34 -53.66
CA GLU A 510 -60.29 83.84 -53.72
C GLU A 510 -59.54 84.07 -52.41
N ARG A 511 -59.64 85.27 -51.83
CA ARG A 511 -59.06 85.58 -50.51
C ARG A 511 -59.62 84.66 -49.44
N ASN A 512 -60.94 84.48 -49.39
CA ASN A 512 -61.56 83.60 -48.39
C ASN A 512 -61.18 82.13 -48.60
N ALA A 513 -61.00 81.68 -49.86
CA ALA A 513 -60.52 80.34 -50.17
C ALA A 513 -59.06 80.14 -49.71
N LEU A 514 -58.19 81.10 -49.98
CA LEU A 514 -56.79 81.07 -49.54
C LEU A 514 -56.66 81.14 -48.01
N GLU A 515 -57.47 81.94 -47.33
CA GLU A 515 -57.50 82.03 -45.87
C GLU A 515 -57.94 80.70 -45.24
N LYS A 516 -58.96 80.06 -45.82
CA LYS A 516 -59.38 78.72 -45.40
C LYS A 516 -58.28 77.68 -45.62
N SER A 517 -57.63 77.71 -46.79
CA SER A 517 -56.54 76.79 -47.12
C SER A 517 -55.31 77.01 -46.22
N LEU A 518 -55.01 78.26 -45.84
CA LEU A 518 -53.98 78.59 -44.85
C LEU A 518 -54.33 78.05 -43.46
N GLN A 519 -55.60 78.14 -43.07
CA GLN A 519 -56.07 77.65 -41.78
C GLN A 519 -56.04 76.11 -41.72
N GLU A 520 -56.42 75.45 -42.81
CA GLU A 520 -56.32 73.99 -42.98
C GLU A 520 -54.84 73.55 -42.94
N ALA A 521 -53.94 74.22 -43.67
CA ALA A 521 -52.51 73.93 -43.64
C ALA A 521 -51.87 74.17 -42.26
N ASN A 522 -52.31 75.20 -41.52
CA ASN A 522 -51.86 75.46 -40.15
C ASN A 522 -52.37 74.40 -39.16
N ALA A 523 -53.62 73.95 -39.32
CA ALA A 523 -54.18 72.87 -38.51
C ALA A 523 -53.41 71.56 -38.77
N GLU A 524 -53.15 71.23 -40.03
CA GLU A 524 -52.39 70.06 -40.46
C GLU A 524 -50.93 70.12 -39.95
N SER A 525 -50.27 71.28 -40.04
CA SER A 525 -48.95 71.50 -39.43
C SER A 525 -48.96 71.29 -37.91
N GLY A 526 -50.02 71.74 -37.24
CA GLY A 526 -50.24 71.52 -35.80
C GLY A 526 -50.39 70.04 -35.45
N GLU A 527 -51.15 69.28 -36.24
CA GLU A 527 -51.29 67.83 -36.08
C GLU A 527 -49.98 67.09 -36.34
N LEU A 528 -49.25 67.46 -37.40
CA LEU A 528 -47.93 66.89 -37.71
C LEU A 528 -46.93 67.16 -36.59
N LYS A 529 -46.93 68.37 -35.99
CA LYS A 529 -46.10 68.68 -34.81
C LYS A 529 -46.47 67.82 -33.59
N LYS A 530 -47.77 67.56 -33.36
CA LYS A 530 -48.21 66.65 -32.29
C LYS A 530 -47.78 65.22 -32.56
N LYS A 531 -47.96 64.71 -33.79
CA LYS A 531 -47.49 63.38 -34.21
C LYS A 531 -45.97 63.26 -34.03
N LEU A 532 -45.21 64.28 -34.44
CA LEU A 532 -43.75 64.30 -34.30
C LEU A 532 -43.31 64.25 -32.83
N LYS A 533 -44.01 64.96 -31.93
CA LYS A 533 -43.76 64.86 -30.48
C LYS A 533 -44.03 63.46 -29.93
N ILE A 534 -45.14 62.84 -30.35
CA ILE A 534 -45.49 61.47 -29.94
C ILE A 534 -44.43 60.48 -30.44
N THR A 535 -44.05 60.57 -31.72
CA THR A 535 -43.02 59.69 -32.29
C THR A 535 -41.66 59.93 -31.65
N ASN A 536 -41.30 61.16 -31.30
CA ASN A 536 -40.06 61.42 -30.55
C ASN A 536 -40.09 60.76 -29.17
N HIS A 537 -41.21 60.85 -28.46
CA HIS A 537 -41.35 60.21 -27.15
C HIS A 537 -41.26 58.69 -27.27
N GLN A 538 -41.87 58.10 -28.31
CA GLN A 538 -41.73 56.68 -28.62
C GLN A 538 -40.28 56.30 -28.97
N ILE A 539 -39.56 57.14 -29.72
CA ILE A 539 -38.14 56.91 -30.04
C ILE A 539 -37.30 56.93 -28.77
N GLU A 540 -37.49 57.89 -27.88
CA GLU A 540 -36.74 57.94 -26.61
C GLU A 540 -37.07 56.74 -25.70
N GLN A 541 -38.35 56.35 -25.62
CA GLN A 541 -38.75 55.15 -24.88
C GLN A 541 -38.11 53.88 -25.47
N LEU A 542 -38.09 53.75 -26.80
CA LEU A 542 -37.42 52.63 -27.47
C LEU A 542 -35.90 52.66 -27.27
N LYS A 543 -35.27 53.83 -27.23
CA LYS A 543 -33.83 53.96 -26.92
C LYS A 543 -33.52 53.53 -25.48
N GLU A 544 -34.34 53.93 -24.51
CA GLU A 544 -34.20 53.48 -23.12
C GLU A 544 -34.40 51.96 -23.01
N ASP A 545 -35.40 51.39 -23.69
CA ASP A 545 -35.61 49.94 -23.74
C ASP A 545 -34.43 49.20 -24.37
N VAL A 546 -33.87 49.72 -25.48
CA VAL A 546 -32.66 49.16 -26.11
C VAL A 546 -31.47 49.22 -25.16
N SER A 547 -31.22 50.37 -24.52
CA SER A 547 -30.14 50.53 -23.55
C SER A 547 -30.28 49.59 -22.35
N CYS A 548 -31.50 49.43 -21.82
CA CYS A 548 -31.80 48.49 -20.73
C CYS A 548 -31.54 47.04 -21.17
N LYS A 549 -31.98 46.67 -22.38
CA LYS A 549 -31.72 45.33 -22.94
C LYS A 549 -30.24 45.08 -23.21
N GLU A 550 -29.47 46.06 -23.68
CA GLU A 550 -28.03 45.95 -23.85
C GLU A 550 -27.33 45.70 -22.52
N GLN A 551 -27.72 46.42 -21.46
CA GLN A 551 -27.17 46.18 -20.12
C GLN A 551 -27.51 44.78 -19.59
N LEU A 552 -28.72 44.29 -19.84
CA LEU A 552 -29.11 42.91 -19.49
C LEU A 552 -28.31 41.88 -20.30
N LEU A 553 -28.10 42.12 -21.61
CA LEU A 553 -27.31 41.25 -22.48
C LEU A 553 -25.86 41.14 -21.98
N ILE A 554 -25.23 42.26 -21.60
CA ILE A 554 -23.87 42.28 -21.04
C ILE A 554 -23.81 41.49 -19.72
N LYS A 555 -24.84 41.61 -18.87
CA LYS A 555 -24.93 40.83 -17.62
C LYS A 555 -25.03 39.34 -17.93
N GLU A 556 -25.89 38.94 -18.85
CA GLU A 556 -26.03 37.54 -19.29
C GLU A 556 -24.75 37.00 -19.92
N GLU A 557 -24.07 37.76 -20.78
CA GLU A 557 -22.77 37.35 -21.35
C GLU A 557 -21.71 37.14 -20.26
N ASN A 558 -21.68 37.99 -19.23
CA ASN A 558 -20.75 37.83 -18.11
C ASN A 558 -21.07 36.60 -17.27
N ILE A 559 -22.35 36.30 -17.04
CA ILE A 559 -22.79 35.07 -16.37
C ILE A 559 -22.42 33.86 -17.21
N MET A 560 -22.70 33.89 -18.52
CA MET A 560 -22.35 32.81 -19.44
C MET A 560 -20.84 32.55 -19.48
N ARG A 561 -20.00 33.61 -19.49
CA ARG A 561 -18.54 33.48 -19.36
C ARG A 561 -18.10 32.84 -18.04
N LYS A 562 -18.77 33.15 -16.92
CA LYS A 562 -18.48 32.53 -15.62
C LYS A 562 -18.86 31.05 -15.62
N VAL A 563 -20.07 30.72 -16.07
CA VAL A 563 -20.56 29.34 -16.18
C VAL A 563 -19.69 28.52 -17.13
N GLN A 564 -19.21 29.11 -18.23
CA GLN A 564 -18.32 28.43 -19.16
C GLN A 564 -16.95 28.11 -18.53
N LYS A 565 -16.39 29.04 -17.73
CA LYS A 565 -15.17 28.78 -16.95
C LYS A 565 -15.38 27.71 -15.88
N GLU A 566 -16.50 27.76 -15.16
CA GLU A 566 -16.85 26.73 -14.17
C GLU A 566 -17.00 25.36 -14.84
N LYS A 567 -17.63 25.30 -16.01
CA LYS A 567 -17.74 24.09 -16.82
C LYS A 567 -16.37 23.55 -17.25
N GLU A 568 -15.45 24.42 -17.66
CA GLU A 568 -14.08 24.02 -18.02
C GLU A 568 -13.31 23.51 -16.80
N ASN A 569 -13.42 24.18 -15.65
CA ASN A 569 -12.81 23.75 -14.40
C ASN A 569 -13.36 22.39 -13.94
N LEU A 570 -14.69 22.23 -13.92
CA LEU A 570 -15.34 20.96 -13.59
C LEU A 570 -14.91 19.84 -14.55
N LYS A 571 -14.67 20.15 -15.83
CA LYS A 571 -14.17 19.16 -16.81
C LYS A 571 -12.74 18.74 -16.50
N VAL A 572 -11.88 19.67 -16.05
CA VAL A 572 -10.52 19.35 -15.60
C VAL A 572 -10.55 18.51 -14.33
N GLU A 573 -11.36 18.88 -13.34
CA GLU A 573 -11.54 18.10 -12.10
C GLU A 573 -12.08 16.70 -12.38
N LEU A 574 -13.06 16.57 -13.28
CA LEU A 574 -13.60 15.28 -13.72
C LEU A 574 -12.53 14.40 -14.37
N ASN A 575 -11.66 14.98 -15.20
CA ASN A 575 -10.56 14.23 -15.84
C ASN A 575 -9.52 13.80 -14.81
N LEU A 576 -9.14 14.68 -13.87
CA LEU A 576 -8.23 14.34 -12.78
C LEU A 576 -8.79 13.21 -11.91
N ALA A 577 -10.08 13.27 -11.58
CA ALA A 577 -10.75 12.20 -10.85
C ALA A 577 -10.79 10.88 -11.65
N HIS A 578 -11.01 10.93 -12.97
CA HIS A 578 -10.93 9.74 -13.82
C HIS A 578 -9.53 9.13 -13.84
N ASP A 579 -8.49 9.95 -13.94
CA ASP A 579 -7.10 9.49 -13.93
C ASP A 579 -6.74 8.87 -12.57
N GLN A 580 -7.20 9.44 -11.46
CA GLN A 580 -7.07 8.87 -10.12
C GLN A 580 -7.82 7.54 -9.97
N ILE A 581 -9.05 7.44 -10.48
CA ILE A 581 -9.81 6.18 -10.45
C ILE A 581 -9.09 5.11 -11.27
N LYS A 582 -8.50 5.49 -12.41
CA LYS A 582 -7.74 4.57 -13.26
C LYS A 582 -6.49 4.08 -12.56
N SER A 583 -5.69 4.98 -11.96
CA SER A 583 -4.50 4.58 -11.21
C SER A 583 -4.85 3.70 -10.02
N LEU A 584 -5.92 4.02 -9.27
CA LEU A 584 -6.41 3.17 -8.18
C LEU A 584 -6.83 1.79 -8.68
N LYS A 585 -7.53 1.68 -9.82
CA LYS A 585 -7.87 0.38 -10.42
C LYS A 585 -6.64 -0.44 -10.79
N ASP A 586 -5.62 0.20 -11.36
CA ASP A 586 -4.37 -0.47 -11.71
C ASP A 586 -3.67 -0.98 -10.44
N THR A 587 -3.60 -0.17 -9.37
CA THR A 587 -3.03 -0.60 -8.08
C THR A 587 -3.84 -1.72 -7.42
N ILE A 588 -5.17 -1.69 -7.51
CA ILE A 588 -6.02 -2.78 -7.02
C ILE A 588 -5.71 -4.05 -7.79
N SER A 589 -5.61 -3.99 -9.12
CA SER A 589 -5.27 -5.16 -9.94
C SER A 589 -3.88 -5.74 -9.60
N GLU A 590 -2.90 -4.90 -9.30
CA GLU A 590 -1.58 -5.35 -8.86
C GLU A 590 -1.66 -6.04 -7.49
N LYS A 591 -2.42 -5.48 -6.54
CA LYS A 591 -2.64 -6.09 -5.22
C LYS A 591 -3.40 -7.40 -5.29
N ASP A 592 -4.39 -7.50 -6.16
CA ASP A 592 -5.17 -8.72 -6.42
C ASP A 592 -4.27 -9.84 -7.00
N ALA A 593 -3.29 -9.48 -7.84
CA ALA A 593 -2.31 -10.41 -8.37
C ALA A 593 -1.30 -10.86 -7.30
N GLU A 594 -0.87 -9.93 -6.43
CA GLU A 594 0.02 -10.21 -5.30
C GLU A 594 -0.65 -11.12 -4.27
N GLU A 595 -1.92 -10.88 -3.94
CA GLU A 595 -2.74 -11.73 -3.07
C GLU A 595 -2.84 -13.16 -3.63
N LYS A 596 -3.16 -13.31 -4.92
CA LYS A 596 -3.22 -14.62 -5.59
C LYS A 596 -1.87 -15.35 -5.62
N ARG A 597 -0.75 -14.62 -5.56
CA ARG A 597 0.59 -15.23 -5.45
C ARG A 597 0.85 -15.69 -4.02
N LEU A 598 0.60 -14.84 -3.03
CA LEU A 598 0.77 -15.16 -1.61
C LEU A 598 -0.12 -16.34 -1.19
N HIS A 599 -1.37 -16.40 -1.66
CA HIS A 599 -2.24 -17.56 -1.43
C HIS A 599 -1.69 -18.86 -2.01
N ARG A 600 -1.03 -18.82 -3.18
CA ARG A 600 -0.36 -20.01 -3.73
C ARG A 600 0.83 -20.43 -2.88
N GLU A 601 1.67 -19.49 -2.46
CA GLU A 601 2.80 -19.78 -1.55
C GLU A 601 2.33 -20.35 -0.21
N ILE A 602 1.23 -19.84 0.36
CA ILE A 602 0.63 -20.40 1.59
C ILE A 602 0.17 -21.84 1.37
N LEU A 603 -0.55 -22.12 0.27
CA LEU A 603 -1.00 -23.48 -0.07
C LEU A 603 0.16 -24.46 -0.24
N ASP A 604 1.25 -24.03 -0.90
CA ASP A 604 2.44 -24.85 -1.08
C ASP A 604 3.15 -25.11 0.27
N ASN A 605 3.25 -24.09 1.12
CA ASN A 605 3.81 -24.23 2.47
C ASN A 605 2.95 -25.15 3.36
N GLU A 606 1.62 -25.04 3.32
CA GLU A 606 0.72 -25.94 4.04
C GLU A 606 0.82 -27.39 3.55
N LYS A 607 1.12 -27.59 2.26
CA LYS A 607 1.39 -28.92 1.72
C LYS A 607 2.72 -29.45 2.24
N LEU A 608 3.78 -28.63 2.24
CA LEU A 608 5.10 -29.00 2.76
C LEU A 608 5.03 -29.34 4.26
N ILE A 609 4.31 -28.55 5.06
CA ILE A 609 4.11 -28.81 6.49
C ILE A 609 3.41 -30.17 6.70
N ARG A 610 2.40 -30.49 5.90
CA ARG A 610 1.72 -31.80 5.96
C ARG A 610 2.63 -32.96 5.58
N GLU A 611 3.51 -32.77 4.60
CA GLU A 611 4.51 -33.78 4.22
C GLU A 611 5.53 -33.99 5.35
N GLN A 612 6.08 -32.91 5.90
CA GLN A 612 7.02 -32.97 7.03
C GLN A 612 6.39 -33.60 8.29
N ALA A 613 5.12 -33.33 8.58
CA ALA A 613 4.41 -33.95 9.70
C ALA A 613 4.30 -35.48 9.54
N LYS A 614 4.06 -35.96 8.31
CA LYS A 614 4.04 -37.40 8.02
C LYS A 614 5.43 -38.03 8.17
N ASP A 615 6.47 -37.34 7.70
CA ASP A 615 7.85 -37.82 7.84
C ASP A 615 8.25 -37.90 9.31
N LEU A 616 7.86 -36.92 10.13
CA LEU A 616 8.07 -36.94 11.58
C LEU A 616 7.32 -38.11 12.24
N GLU A 617 6.07 -38.36 11.87
CA GLU A 617 5.30 -39.50 12.37
C GLU A 617 5.97 -40.83 11.99
N GLN A 618 6.47 -40.95 10.77
CA GLN A 618 7.23 -42.12 10.33
C GLN A 618 8.52 -42.30 11.15
N LEU A 619 9.30 -41.23 11.35
CA LEU A 619 10.52 -41.27 12.16
C LEU A 619 10.23 -41.61 13.62
N MET A 620 9.12 -41.13 14.18
CA MET A 620 8.67 -41.50 15.52
C MET A 620 8.34 -42.99 15.59
N ASN A 621 7.62 -43.52 14.59
CA ASN A 621 7.32 -44.95 14.51
C ASN A 621 8.60 -45.80 14.38
N GLU A 622 9.56 -45.38 13.55
CA GLU A 622 10.86 -46.05 13.41
C GLU A 622 11.65 -46.02 14.72
N ARG A 623 11.69 -44.88 15.40
CA ARG A 623 12.30 -44.73 16.73
C ARG A 623 11.66 -45.67 17.74
N ASP A 624 10.33 -45.78 17.77
CA ASP A 624 9.62 -46.61 18.74
C ASP A 624 9.81 -48.11 18.48
N ILE A 625 9.91 -48.51 17.21
CA ILE A 625 10.29 -49.87 16.81
C ILE A 625 11.71 -50.18 17.27
N LEU A 626 12.67 -49.29 17.00
CA LEU A 626 14.06 -49.45 17.41
C LEU A 626 14.19 -49.46 18.95
N GLY A 627 13.47 -48.58 19.64
CA GLY A 627 13.39 -48.54 21.09
C GLY A 627 12.88 -49.87 21.66
N SER A 628 11.81 -50.42 21.09
CA SER A 628 11.27 -51.73 21.47
C SER A 628 12.27 -52.86 21.22
N GLN A 629 13.00 -52.85 20.10
CA GLN A 629 14.05 -53.84 19.81
C GLN A 629 15.22 -53.74 20.79
N LEU A 630 15.62 -52.52 21.15
CA LEU A 630 16.72 -52.27 22.08
C LEU A 630 16.37 -52.74 23.50
N VAL A 631 15.15 -52.51 23.96
CA VAL A 631 14.66 -53.05 25.23
C VAL A 631 14.71 -54.58 25.23
N ARG A 632 14.16 -55.24 24.19
CA ARG A 632 14.23 -56.72 24.08
C ARG A 632 15.67 -57.24 24.10
N ARG A 633 16.59 -56.56 23.42
CA ARG A 633 18.01 -56.95 23.40
C ARG A 633 18.67 -56.75 24.76
N ASN A 634 18.32 -55.69 25.49
CA ASN A 634 18.79 -55.49 26.86
C ASN A 634 18.25 -56.59 27.80
N ASP A 635 16.99 -56.98 27.67
CA ASP A 635 16.41 -58.09 28.43
C ASP A 635 17.11 -59.43 28.12
N GLU A 636 17.40 -59.70 26.84
CA GLU A 636 18.19 -60.87 26.42
C GLU A 636 19.60 -60.86 27.04
N ILE A 637 20.27 -59.71 27.06
CA ILE A 637 21.60 -59.55 27.67
C ILE A 637 21.53 -59.79 29.19
N ALA A 638 20.50 -59.25 29.87
CA ALA A 638 20.31 -59.45 31.30
C ALA A 638 20.13 -60.95 31.62
N LEU A 639 19.27 -61.65 30.87
CA LEU A 639 19.07 -63.10 31.00
C LEU A 639 20.38 -63.89 30.76
N LEU A 640 21.20 -63.48 29.79
CA LEU A 640 22.49 -64.11 29.54
C LEU A 640 23.48 -63.86 30.68
N HIS A 641 23.52 -62.66 31.26
CA HIS A 641 24.36 -62.37 32.42
C HIS A 641 23.95 -63.21 33.64
N GLU A 642 22.65 -63.32 33.94
CA GLU A 642 22.16 -64.20 35.00
C GLU A 642 22.56 -65.64 34.75
N LYS A 643 22.43 -66.13 33.51
CA LYS A 643 22.85 -67.48 33.13
C LYS A 643 24.36 -67.69 33.33
N ILE A 644 25.19 -66.73 32.95
CA ILE A 644 26.65 -66.79 33.17
C ILE A 644 26.96 -66.84 34.67
N LEU A 645 26.29 -66.01 35.48
CA LEU A 645 26.50 -65.98 36.93
C LEU A 645 26.15 -67.31 37.59
N ILE A 646 25.04 -67.94 37.19
CA ILE A 646 24.63 -69.27 37.65
C ILE A 646 25.68 -70.33 37.24
N LEU A 647 26.14 -70.29 36.00
CA LEU A 647 27.16 -71.22 35.49
C LEU A 647 28.51 -71.05 36.22
N GLN A 648 28.93 -69.81 36.48
CA GLN A 648 30.15 -69.52 37.25
C GLN A 648 30.04 -70.04 38.69
N THR A 649 28.91 -69.79 39.36
CA THR A 649 28.67 -70.29 40.72
C THR A 649 28.69 -71.82 40.75
N THR A 650 28.10 -72.45 39.74
CA THR A 650 28.08 -73.92 39.59
C THR A 650 29.49 -74.46 39.34
N LEU A 651 30.28 -73.79 38.49
CA LEU A 651 31.66 -74.16 38.20
C LEU A 651 32.54 -74.05 39.44
N GLN A 652 32.49 -72.93 40.17
CA GLN A 652 33.24 -72.73 41.41
C GLN A 652 32.91 -73.79 42.46
N ARG A 653 31.62 -74.15 42.59
CA ARG A 653 31.21 -75.27 43.46
C ARG A 653 31.80 -76.60 42.99
N GLY A 654 31.80 -76.86 41.67
CA GLY A 654 32.41 -78.05 41.08
C GLY A 654 33.92 -78.11 41.30
N GLU A 655 34.64 -76.99 41.12
CA GLU A 655 36.07 -76.87 41.38
C GLU A 655 36.41 -77.13 42.85
N SER A 656 35.63 -76.53 43.77
CA SER A 656 35.79 -76.76 45.21
C SER A 656 35.60 -78.23 45.58
N GLN A 657 34.56 -78.88 45.04
CA GLN A 657 34.32 -80.31 45.23
C GLN A 657 35.44 -81.16 44.62
N TYR A 658 35.95 -80.81 43.44
CA TYR A 658 37.06 -81.52 42.81
C TYR A 658 38.35 -81.39 43.63
N ALA A 659 38.66 -80.19 44.14
CA ALA A 659 39.80 -79.96 45.02
C ALA A 659 39.71 -80.80 46.32
N GLN A 660 38.52 -80.88 46.93
CA GLN A 660 38.28 -81.77 48.07
C GLN A 660 38.56 -83.24 47.72
N ARG A 661 38.12 -83.72 46.54
CA ARG A 661 38.42 -85.09 46.10
C ARG A 661 39.90 -85.32 45.82
N LEU A 662 40.63 -84.33 45.31
CA LEU A 662 42.08 -84.43 45.15
C LEU A 662 42.79 -84.56 46.50
N GLU A 663 42.33 -83.82 47.52
CA GLU A 663 42.86 -83.95 48.88
C GLU A 663 42.52 -85.32 49.49
N ASP A 664 41.27 -85.81 49.33
CA ASP A 664 40.89 -87.18 49.74
C ASP A 664 41.82 -88.22 49.11
N ILE A 665 42.08 -88.12 47.79
CA ILE A 665 42.99 -89.03 47.06
C ILE A 665 44.42 -88.92 47.59
N ARG A 666 44.89 -87.70 47.91
CA ARG A 666 46.22 -87.48 48.48
C ARG A 666 46.33 -88.14 49.86
N LEU A 667 45.34 -87.96 50.73
CA LEU A 667 45.28 -88.60 52.05
C LEU A 667 45.25 -90.12 51.92
N LEU A 668 44.43 -90.67 51.02
CA LEU A 668 44.40 -92.12 50.74
C LEU A 668 45.74 -92.64 50.21
N LYS A 669 46.45 -91.88 49.37
CA LYS A 669 47.80 -92.25 48.90
C LYS A 669 48.82 -92.29 50.04
N ILE A 670 48.74 -91.34 50.99
CA ILE A 670 49.59 -91.33 52.19
C ILE A 670 49.26 -92.56 53.05
N GLU A 671 47.98 -92.87 53.24
CA GLU A 671 47.52 -94.03 54.00
C GLU A 671 47.97 -95.35 53.36
N ILE A 672 47.88 -95.49 52.03
CA ILE A 672 48.41 -96.65 51.31
C ILE A 672 49.92 -96.78 51.51
N LYS A 673 50.68 -95.67 51.51
CA LYS A 673 52.13 -95.71 51.78
C LYS A 673 52.40 -96.18 53.22
N ARG A 674 51.65 -95.67 54.21
CA ARG A 674 51.73 -96.09 55.62
C ARG A 674 51.48 -97.59 55.76
N LEU A 675 50.36 -98.09 55.23
CA LEU A 675 49.99 -99.51 55.27
C LEU A 675 51.00 -100.41 54.55
N ARG A 676 51.59 -99.96 53.43
CA ARG A 676 52.67 -100.67 52.74
C ARG A 676 53.94 -100.74 53.59
N GLN A 677 54.30 -99.66 54.28
CA GLN A 677 55.45 -99.62 55.17
C GLN A 677 55.23 -100.52 56.39
N GLU A 678 54.05 -100.48 57.01
CA GLU A 678 53.67 -101.40 58.09
C GLU A 678 53.75 -102.86 57.63
N LYS A 679 53.18 -103.19 56.47
CA LYS A 679 53.30 -104.54 55.87
C LYS A 679 54.76 -104.95 55.68
N LEU A 680 55.61 -104.06 55.17
CA LEU A 680 57.03 -104.35 54.96
C LEU A 680 57.75 -104.61 56.29
N LEU A 681 57.49 -103.81 57.32
CA LEU A 681 58.06 -103.99 58.65
C LEU A 681 57.60 -105.31 59.28
N MET A 682 56.31 -105.65 59.16
CA MET A 682 55.78 -106.94 59.62
C MET A 682 56.38 -108.10 58.84
N SER A 683 56.56 -107.98 57.51
CA SER A 683 57.21 -109.01 56.69
C SER A 683 58.68 -109.23 57.07
N LYS A 684 59.42 -108.15 57.39
CA LYS A 684 60.78 -108.23 57.92
C LYS A 684 60.81 -108.88 59.30
N SER A 685 59.86 -108.52 60.17
CA SER A 685 59.70 -109.15 61.48
C SER A 685 59.44 -110.66 61.38
N ILE A 686 58.62 -111.08 60.42
CA ILE A 686 58.36 -112.51 60.13
C ILE A 686 59.64 -113.21 59.63
N HIS A 687 60.39 -112.61 58.70
CA HIS A 687 61.67 -113.18 58.25
C HIS A 687 62.67 -113.31 59.40
N ASN A 688 62.85 -112.25 60.20
CA ASN A 688 63.70 -112.30 61.38
C ASN A 688 63.23 -113.37 62.38
N SER A 689 61.93 -113.63 62.50
CA SER A 689 61.42 -114.71 63.35
C SER A 689 61.81 -116.10 62.83
N ILE A 690 61.89 -116.30 61.51
CA ILE A 690 62.36 -117.56 60.91
C ILE A 690 63.86 -117.75 61.18
N ASP A 691 64.66 -116.71 60.96
CA ASP A 691 66.10 -116.75 61.21
C ASP A 691 66.38 -117.00 62.70
N MET A 692 65.66 -116.33 63.61
CA MET A 692 65.77 -116.56 65.05
C MET A 692 65.33 -117.98 65.44
N LYS A 693 64.34 -118.57 64.77
CA LYS A 693 63.97 -119.99 64.99
C LYS A 693 65.05 -120.95 64.52
N LEU A 694 65.70 -120.66 63.38
CA LEU A 694 66.83 -121.45 62.89
C LEU A 694 68.05 -121.31 63.82
N GLU A 695 68.32 -120.10 64.30
CA GLU A 695 69.38 -119.83 65.29
C GLU A 695 69.11 -120.59 66.59
N VAL A 696 67.86 -120.60 67.08
CA VAL A 696 67.45 -121.41 68.24
C VAL A 696 67.68 -122.90 67.97
N PHE A 697 67.27 -123.42 66.81
CA PHE A 697 67.55 -124.82 66.43
C PHE A 697 69.05 -125.13 66.35
N HIS A 698 69.86 -124.20 65.83
CA HIS A 698 71.31 -124.34 65.77
C HIS A 698 71.93 -124.33 67.17
N LEU A 699 71.50 -123.42 68.04
CA LEU A 699 71.92 -123.35 69.44
C LEU A 699 71.47 -124.57 70.24
N GLU A 700 70.27 -125.10 70.02
CA GLU A 700 69.81 -126.35 70.64
C GLU A 700 70.63 -127.55 70.16
N ARG A 701 70.89 -127.64 68.85
CA ARG A 701 71.76 -128.67 68.27
C ARG A 701 73.18 -128.58 68.80
N ASP A 702 73.74 -127.37 68.88
CA ASP A 702 75.10 -127.17 69.37
C ASP A 702 75.16 -127.38 70.87
N LEU A 703 74.16 -127.00 71.64
CA LEU A 703 74.03 -127.34 73.06
C LEU A 703 73.93 -128.86 73.27
N MET A 704 73.22 -129.58 72.40
CA MET A 704 73.20 -131.05 72.41
C MET A 704 74.58 -131.64 72.08
N LYS A 705 75.28 -131.10 71.07
CA LYS A 705 76.67 -131.48 70.76
C LYS A 705 77.61 -131.17 71.92
N TRP A 706 77.49 -130.01 72.56
CA TRP A 706 78.30 -129.63 73.71
C TRP A 706 77.99 -130.52 74.92
N ARG A 707 76.74 -130.91 75.15
CA ARG A 707 76.39 -131.91 76.18
C ARG A 707 76.98 -133.28 75.88
N LEU A 708 76.90 -133.75 74.63
CA LEU A 708 77.56 -135.00 74.21
C LEU A 708 79.08 -134.90 74.32
N LYS A 709 79.66 -133.74 73.98
CA LYS A 709 81.10 -133.48 74.07
C LYS A 709 81.57 -133.35 75.51
N CYS A 710 80.80 -132.73 76.41
CA CYS A 710 81.09 -132.73 77.84
C CYS A 710 80.99 -134.14 78.42
N ARG A 711 80.00 -134.94 78.01
CA ARG A 711 79.89 -136.36 78.41
C ARG A 711 81.06 -137.19 77.88
N ALA A 712 81.46 -136.99 76.63
CA ALA A 712 82.64 -137.62 76.04
C ALA A 712 83.96 -137.14 76.69
N LEU A 713 84.05 -135.85 77.05
CA LEU A 713 85.19 -135.28 77.77
C LEU A 713 85.22 -135.69 79.24
N GLU A 714 84.07 -135.98 79.87
CA GLU A 714 83.97 -136.62 81.19
C GLU A 714 84.45 -138.07 81.13
N GLU A 715 84.11 -138.81 80.06
CA GLU A 715 84.63 -140.16 79.78
C GLU A 715 86.14 -140.14 79.43
N GLU A 716 86.62 -139.15 78.68
CA GLU A 716 88.06 -138.94 78.40
C GLU A 716 88.82 -138.36 79.61
N LEU A 717 88.14 -137.72 80.58
CA LEU A 717 88.74 -137.33 81.87
C LEU A 717 89.03 -138.54 82.76
N GLN A 718 88.27 -139.64 82.61
CA GLN A 718 88.48 -140.88 83.36
C GLN A 718 89.66 -141.72 82.86
N ASN A 719 90.26 -141.41 81.70
CA ASN A 719 91.50 -142.02 81.21
C ASN A 719 92.31 -141.02 80.35
N PRO A 720 93.35 -140.36 80.90
CA PRO A 720 94.06 -139.33 80.18
C PRO A 720 95.17 -139.93 79.31
N MET A 721 94.99 -139.91 77.99
CA MET A 721 96.10 -139.99 77.03
C MET A 721 95.97 -138.81 76.07
N ASN A 722 96.46 -137.66 76.50
CA ASN A 722 96.18 -136.39 75.84
C ASN A 722 97.46 -135.81 75.24
N ILE A 723 97.62 -135.78 73.91
CA ILE A 723 98.73 -135.06 73.28
C ILE A 723 98.30 -134.43 71.93
N HIS A 724 97.92 -133.15 72.01
CA HIS A 724 98.21 -132.06 71.04
C HIS A 724 97.32 -131.83 69.79
N ARG A 725 97.24 -130.64 69.16
CA ARG A 725 97.60 -129.22 69.41
C ARG A 725 97.54 -128.55 68.01
N TRP A 726 96.53 -127.69 67.77
CA TRP A 726 96.38 -126.66 66.68
C TRP A 726 96.56 -127.01 65.18
N ARG A 727 95.66 -126.48 64.29
CA ARG A 727 95.99 -126.03 62.90
C ARG A 727 94.97 -125.03 62.27
N LYS A 728 95.52 -124.24 61.33
CA LYS A 728 95.23 -122.97 60.59
C LYS A 728 93.88 -122.73 59.85
N LEU A 729 93.55 -121.43 59.70
CA LEU A 729 92.59 -120.81 58.76
C LEU A 729 93.18 -120.63 57.33
N GLU A 730 92.32 -120.73 56.32
CA GLU A 730 92.56 -120.33 54.92
C GLU A 730 91.46 -119.39 54.41
N GLY A 731 91.86 -118.36 53.66
CA GLY A 731 91.00 -117.49 52.85
C GLY A 731 91.84 -116.42 52.14
N SER A 732 91.76 -116.36 50.80
CA SER A 732 92.53 -115.45 49.92
C SER A 732 91.62 -114.48 49.15
N ASP A 733 92.14 -113.28 48.85
CA ASP A 733 91.51 -112.18 48.09
C ASP A 733 91.48 -112.42 46.56
N PRO A 734 90.47 -111.88 45.82
CA PRO A 734 90.36 -111.98 44.36
C PRO A 734 91.24 -110.99 43.55
N GLU A 735 91.61 -111.37 42.33
CA GLU A 735 92.61 -110.71 41.47
C GLU A 735 92.16 -109.40 40.77
N LEU A 736 93.15 -108.52 40.52
CA LEU A 736 93.06 -107.18 39.92
C LEU A 736 92.29 -107.10 38.58
N LEU A 737 92.25 -108.19 37.82
CA LEU A 737 91.62 -108.25 36.49
C LEU A 737 90.09 -108.09 36.55
N ASP A 738 89.45 -108.67 37.57
CA ASP A 738 87.98 -108.62 37.74
C ASP A 738 87.50 -107.21 38.12
N VAL A 739 88.31 -106.48 38.89
CA VAL A 739 88.03 -105.07 39.24
C VAL A 739 88.17 -104.17 38.01
N LEU A 740 89.21 -104.39 37.18
CA LEU A 740 89.44 -103.63 35.95
C LEU A 740 88.35 -103.82 34.90
N GLN A 741 87.85 -105.06 34.71
CA GLN A 741 86.71 -105.31 33.82
C GLN A 741 85.44 -104.60 34.31
N LYS A 742 85.21 -104.57 35.63
CA LYS A 742 84.05 -103.90 36.21
C LYS A 742 84.10 -102.38 36.03
N VAL A 743 85.29 -101.79 36.13
CA VAL A 743 85.50 -100.35 35.86
C VAL A 743 85.23 -100.01 34.38
N GLN A 744 85.71 -100.81 33.43
CA GLN A 744 85.46 -100.55 31.99
C GLN A 744 83.98 -100.69 31.61
N ILE A 745 83.26 -101.65 32.19
CA ILE A 745 81.81 -101.81 31.96
C ILE A 745 81.06 -100.59 32.51
N LEU A 746 81.44 -100.10 33.69
CA LEU A 746 80.82 -98.91 34.30
C LEU A 746 81.13 -97.63 33.51
N GLN A 747 82.35 -97.47 32.98
CA GLN A 747 82.71 -96.33 32.12
C GLN A 747 81.90 -96.33 30.81
N LYS A 748 81.72 -97.48 30.15
CA LYS A 748 80.85 -97.57 28.95
C LYS A 748 79.39 -97.24 29.26
N ARG A 749 78.90 -97.65 30.44
CA ARG A 749 77.53 -97.35 30.88
C ARG A 749 77.34 -95.87 31.19
N LEU A 750 78.35 -95.23 31.80
CA LEU A 750 78.36 -93.80 32.10
C LEU A 750 78.34 -92.96 30.81
N ILE A 751 79.15 -93.32 29.81
CA ILE A 751 79.17 -92.62 28.51
C ILE A 751 77.79 -92.71 27.84
N LYS A 752 77.16 -93.91 27.85
CA LYS A 752 75.81 -94.09 27.30
C LYS A 752 74.75 -93.28 28.05
N GLN A 753 74.82 -93.21 29.38
CA GLN A 753 73.90 -92.38 30.16
C GLN A 753 74.12 -90.88 29.93
N SER A 754 75.36 -90.45 29.72
CA SER A 754 75.66 -89.06 29.40
C SER A 754 75.15 -88.66 28.02
N SER A 755 75.22 -89.54 27.01
CA SER A 755 74.64 -89.26 25.69
C SER A 755 73.10 -89.19 25.74
N GLU A 756 72.45 -90.10 26.47
CA GLU A 756 70.99 -90.06 26.65
C GLU A 756 70.52 -88.79 27.40
N ALA A 757 71.31 -88.28 28.35
CA ALA A 757 71.01 -87.03 29.04
C ALA A 757 71.08 -85.82 28.09
N VAL A 758 72.12 -85.75 27.26
CA VAL A 758 72.27 -84.68 26.23
C VAL A 758 71.15 -84.73 25.20
N GLU A 759 70.73 -85.93 24.77
CA GLU A 759 69.60 -86.09 23.83
C GLU A 759 68.28 -85.60 24.44
N ARG A 760 68.02 -85.89 25.71
CA ARG A 760 66.83 -85.38 26.42
C ARG A 760 66.86 -83.88 26.61
N GLU A 761 68.02 -83.32 26.93
CA GLU A 761 68.20 -81.86 27.09
C GLU A 761 67.97 -81.11 25.78
N ARG A 762 68.40 -81.70 24.65
CA ARG A 762 68.08 -81.19 23.30
C ARG A 762 66.58 -81.23 23.01
N GLN A 763 65.90 -82.35 23.29
CA GLN A 763 64.44 -82.46 23.10
C GLN A 763 63.67 -81.45 23.96
N LEU A 764 64.16 -81.18 25.18
CA LEU A 764 63.56 -80.22 26.10
C LEU A 764 63.71 -78.78 25.56
N LYS A 765 64.90 -78.42 25.06
CA LYS A 765 65.12 -77.13 24.38
C LYS A 765 64.25 -76.95 23.13
N GLU A 766 64.11 -77.99 22.30
CA GLU A 766 63.23 -77.94 21.11
C GLU A 766 61.74 -77.76 21.52
N ALA A 767 61.29 -78.41 22.60
CA ALA A 767 59.94 -78.26 23.14
C ALA A 767 59.70 -76.87 23.76
N GLU A 768 60.68 -76.31 24.49
CA GLU A 768 60.62 -74.95 25.03
C GLU A 768 60.57 -73.90 23.90
N GLN A 769 61.37 -74.07 22.85
CA GLN A 769 61.35 -73.19 21.67
C GLN A 769 59.98 -73.23 20.98
N LEU A 770 59.40 -74.42 20.81
CA LEU A 770 58.05 -74.59 20.24
C LEU A 770 56.98 -73.94 21.13
N TYR A 771 57.07 -74.09 22.44
CA TYR A 771 56.14 -73.48 23.40
C TYR A 771 56.21 -71.95 23.37
N VAL A 772 57.40 -71.37 23.35
CA VAL A 772 57.61 -69.91 23.22
C VAL A 772 57.08 -69.41 21.87
N ASN A 773 57.34 -70.13 20.78
CA ASN A 773 56.82 -69.78 19.46
C ASN A 773 55.28 -69.84 19.42
N LEU A 774 54.65 -70.87 20.02
CA LEU A 774 53.19 -70.95 20.11
C LEU A 774 52.60 -69.84 20.99
N LYS A 775 53.26 -69.50 22.10
CA LYS A 775 52.86 -68.39 22.97
C LYS A 775 52.94 -67.05 22.24
N ASN A 776 53.98 -66.83 21.44
CA ASN A 776 54.15 -65.63 20.62
C ASN A 776 53.12 -65.56 19.47
N VAL A 777 52.73 -66.69 18.88
CA VAL A 777 51.67 -66.74 17.85
C VAL A 777 50.30 -66.48 18.48
N LEU A 778 50.00 -67.06 19.65
CA LEU A 778 48.77 -66.79 20.40
C LEU A 778 48.67 -65.34 20.87
N ALA A 779 49.77 -64.73 21.32
CA ALA A 779 49.82 -63.32 21.68
C ALA A 779 49.60 -62.37 20.48
N LYS A 780 49.89 -62.84 19.25
CA LYS A 780 49.62 -62.12 17.99
C LYS A 780 48.23 -62.40 17.40
N GLN A 781 47.46 -63.34 17.95
CA GLN A 781 46.08 -63.52 17.52
C GLN A 781 45.19 -62.49 18.23
N PRO A 782 44.44 -61.66 17.46
CA PRO A 782 43.47 -60.73 18.06
C PRO A 782 42.41 -61.52 18.83
N GLY A 783 42.16 -61.13 20.08
CA GLY A 783 41.14 -61.74 20.93
C GLY A 783 39.73 -61.64 20.31
N PRO A 784 38.76 -62.44 20.79
CA PRO A 784 37.41 -62.49 20.23
C PRO A 784 36.75 -61.10 20.09
N GLY A 785 36.97 -60.20 21.07
CA GLY A 785 36.45 -58.83 21.02
C GLY A 785 37.03 -57.97 19.89
N LEU A 786 38.33 -58.13 19.58
CA LEU A 786 38.97 -57.39 18.49
C LEU A 786 38.51 -57.91 17.11
N ARG A 787 38.18 -59.20 17.01
CA ARG A 787 37.56 -59.78 15.81
C ARG A 787 36.17 -59.21 15.58
N ASP A 788 35.34 -59.11 16.63
CA ASP A 788 34.01 -58.52 16.51
C ASP A 788 34.08 -57.02 16.17
N GLU A 789 35.03 -56.27 16.74
CA GLU A 789 35.28 -54.87 16.36
C GLU A 789 35.78 -54.75 14.91
N LEU A 790 36.67 -55.65 14.47
CA LEU A 790 37.15 -55.67 13.08
C LEU A 790 36.02 -56.02 12.10
N THR A 791 35.12 -56.92 12.48
CA THR A 791 33.95 -57.27 11.65
C THR A 791 32.93 -56.13 11.60
N LYS A 792 32.72 -55.42 12.73
CA LYS A 792 31.86 -54.23 12.79
C LYS A 792 32.44 -53.07 11.97
N THR A 793 33.74 -52.80 12.09
CA THR A 793 34.41 -51.75 11.32
C THR A 793 34.46 -52.09 9.84
N GLN A 794 34.69 -53.36 9.46
CA GLN A 794 34.64 -53.81 8.08
C GLN A 794 33.23 -53.72 7.47
N LYS A 795 32.18 -53.99 8.26
CA LYS A 795 30.79 -53.81 7.85
C LYS A 795 30.44 -52.32 7.69
N ALA A 796 30.83 -51.49 8.65
CA ALA A 796 30.65 -50.04 8.57
C ALA A 796 31.42 -49.42 7.38
N LEU A 797 32.61 -49.94 7.05
CA LEU A 797 33.39 -49.52 5.89
C LEU A 797 32.69 -49.91 4.58
N LYS A 798 32.06 -51.09 4.53
CA LYS A 798 31.28 -51.56 3.38
C LYS A 798 30.01 -50.72 3.19
N ASP A 799 29.27 -50.48 4.26
CA ASP A 799 28.05 -49.65 4.24
C ASP A 799 28.38 -48.21 3.83
N ARG A 800 29.46 -47.61 4.37
CA ARG A 800 29.97 -46.31 3.90
C ARG A 800 30.44 -46.35 2.46
N GLY A 801 31.08 -47.43 2.02
CA GLY A 801 31.51 -47.61 0.63
C GLY A 801 30.33 -47.67 -0.35
N ASP A 802 29.22 -48.28 0.05
CA ASP A 802 28.00 -48.32 -0.76
C ASP A 802 27.26 -46.97 -0.74
N GLN A 803 27.25 -46.25 0.38
CA GLN A 803 26.80 -44.85 0.42
C GLN A 803 27.63 -43.95 -0.49
N LEU A 804 28.95 -44.13 -0.52
CA LEU A 804 29.85 -43.38 -1.38
C LEU A 804 29.60 -43.68 -2.87
N LYS A 805 29.25 -44.92 -3.22
CA LYS A 805 28.83 -45.26 -4.59
C LYS A 805 27.52 -44.58 -4.97
N CYS A 806 26.54 -44.52 -4.06
CA CYS A 806 25.29 -43.77 -4.29
C CYS A 806 25.60 -42.29 -4.52
N LEU A 807 26.39 -41.66 -3.64
CA LEU A 807 26.80 -40.26 -3.79
C LEU A 807 27.60 -40.00 -5.07
N VAL A 808 28.48 -40.92 -5.48
CA VAL A 808 29.19 -40.84 -6.76
C VAL A 808 28.24 -40.98 -7.95
N SER A 809 27.20 -41.82 -7.85
CA SER A 809 26.18 -41.92 -8.89
C SER A 809 25.29 -40.67 -8.96
N GLU A 810 24.95 -40.07 -7.82
CA GLU A 810 24.23 -38.79 -7.74
C GLU A 810 25.09 -37.63 -8.29
N LEU A 811 26.37 -37.59 -7.95
CA LEU A 811 27.33 -36.64 -8.50
C LEU A 811 27.45 -36.79 -10.02
N ASN A 812 27.57 -38.02 -10.53
CA ASN A 812 27.63 -38.27 -11.97
C ASN A 812 26.33 -37.86 -12.68
N MET A 813 25.16 -38.04 -12.06
CA MET A 813 23.88 -37.58 -12.60
C MET A 813 23.79 -36.05 -12.59
N ALA A 814 24.25 -35.39 -11.52
CA ALA A 814 24.31 -33.94 -11.44
C ALA A 814 25.31 -33.35 -12.46
N GLU A 815 26.44 -34.00 -12.67
CA GLU A 815 27.40 -33.62 -13.72
C GLU A 815 26.83 -33.82 -15.14
N LEU A 816 26.03 -34.87 -15.36
CA LEU A 816 25.34 -35.09 -16.62
C LEU A 816 24.30 -33.99 -16.87
N GLN A 817 23.48 -33.66 -15.86
CA GLN A 817 22.52 -32.56 -15.92
C GLN A 817 23.22 -31.21 -16.15
N ALA A 818 24.36 -30.97 -15.51
CA ALA A 818 25.15 -29.76 -15.75
C ALA A 818 25.70 -29.70 -17.19
N LYS A 819 26.09 -30.85 -17.78
CA LYS A 819 26.49 -30.94 -19.20
C LYS A 819 25.30 -30.72 -20.14
N GLU A 820 24.13 -31.26 -19.83
CA GLU A 820 22.89 -31.03 -20.58
C GLU A 820 22.49 -29.56 -20.55
N TYR A 821 22.47 -28.92 -19.38
CA TYR A 821 22.21 -27.49 -19.26
C TYR A 821 23.24 -26.65 -20.01
N LYS A 822 24.51 -27.05 -20.03
CA LYS A 822 25.54 -26.36 -20.84
C LYS A 822 25.27 -26.51 -22.34
N SER A 823 24.83 -27.69 -22.78
CA SER A 823 24.43 -27.93 -24.17
C SER A 823 23.18 -27.14 -24.56
N ASP A 824 22.20 -27.05 -23.67
CA ASP A 824 20.99 -26.24 -23.88
C ASP A 824 21.30 -24.75 -23.91
N LEU A 825 22.19 -24.28 -23.03
CA LEU A 825 22.65 -22.89 -23.05
C LEU A 825 23.39 -22.56 -24.35
N GLN A 826 24.19 -23.50 -24.86
CA GLN A 826 24.84 -23.38 -26.16
C GLN A 826 23.81 -23.34 -27.30
N ARG A 827 22.81 -24.21 -27.29
CA ARG A 827 21.71 -24.23 -28.27
C ARG A 827 20.91 -22.92 -28.27
N VAL A 828 20.54 -22.42 -27.10
CA VAL A 828 19.83 -21.13 -26.95
C VAL A 828 20.73 -19.97 -27.40
N THR A 829 22.03 -20.04 -27.16
CA THR A 829 23.00 -19.04 -27.65
C THR A 829 23.10 -19.06 -29.17
N ASP A 830 23.09 -20.24 -29.79
CA ASP A 830 23.10 -20.41 -31.24
C ASP A 830 21.78 -19.95 -31.87
N GLU A 831 20.64 -20.29 -31.26
CA GLU A 831 19.32 -19.78 -31.66
C GLU A 831 19.26 -18.25 -31.58
N LEU A 832 19.79 -17.65 -30.51
CA LEU A 832 19.86 -16.20 -30.34
C LEU A 832 20.80 -15.54 -31.34
N ASN A 833 21.91 -16.21 -31.70
CA ASN A 833 22.80 -15.75 -32.76
C ASN A 833 22.15 -15.84 -34.14
N ASP A 834 21.36 -16.87 -34.41
CA ASP A 834 20.60 -17.00 -35.65
C ASP A 834 19.42 -16.02 -35.71
N LEU A 835 18.80 -15.71 -34.58
CA LEU A 835 17.80 -14.64 -34.46
C LEU A 835 18.42 -13.27 -34.71
N LYS A 836 19.63 -13.01 -34.18
CA LYS A 836 20.42 -11.82 -34.51
C LYS A 836 20.77 -11.75 -36.00
N LYS A 837 21.16 -12.86 -36.63
CA LYS A 837 21.41 -12.91 -38.08
C LYS A 837 20.14 -12.62 -38.88
N LYS A 838 19.01 -13.22 -38.51
CA LYS A 838 17.69 -12.98 -39.12
C LYS A 838 17.26 -11.52 -38.97
N TYR A 839 17.40 -10.95 -37.77
CA TYR A 839 17.12 -9.54 -37.50
C TYR A 839 18.02 -8.59 -38.31
N ILE A 840 19.32 -8.89 -38.41
CA ILE A 840 20.26 -8.10 -39.23
C ILE A 840 19.91 -8.24 -40.73
N ALA A 841 19.53 -9.43 -41.19
CA ALA A 841 19.10 -9.67 -42.56
C ALA A 841 17.80 -8.92 -42.88
N GLU A 842 16.83 -8.94 -41.97
CA GLU A 842 15.58 -8.20 -42.10
C GLU A 842 15.80 -6.68 -42.06
N LYS A 843 16.70 -6.19 -41.20
CA LYS A 843 17.11 -4.78 -41.17
C LYS A 843 17.86 -4.38 -42.45
N LYS A 844 18.69 -5.26 -43.03
CA LYS A 844 19.32 -5.06 -44.35
C LYS A 844 18.28 -5.07 -45.48
N ALA A 845 17.30 -5.96 -45.43
CA ALA A 845 16.20 -6.03 -46.41
C ALA A 845 15.30 -4.80 -46.35
N GLN A 846 14.95 -4.31 -45.15
CA GLN A 846 14.23 -3.03 -44.98
C GLN A 846 15.06 -1.84 -45.46
N LYS A 847 16.39 -1.85 -45.27
CA LYS A 847 17.28 -0.80 -45.79
C LYS A 847 17.34 -0.84 -47.33
N PHE A 848 17.37 -2.04 -47.93
CA PHE A 848 17.27 -2.23 -49.38
C PHE A 848 15.90 -1.81 -49.93
N GLN A 849 14.80 -2.09 -49.21
CA GLN A 849 13.46 -1.61 -49.57
C GLN A 849 13.35 -0.09 -49.47
N LYS A 850 13.96 0.55 -48.46
CA LYS A 850 14.05 2.01 -48.37
C LYS A 850 14.86 2.61 -49.51
N LEU A 851 16.01 2.02 -49.87
CA LEU A 851 16.81 2.44 -51.02
C LEU A 851 16.08 2.23 -52.37
N ALA A 852 15.32 1.15 -52.51
CA ALA A 852 14.47 0.91 -53.69
C ALA A 852 13.28 1.89 -53.76
N TYR A 853 12.74 2.31 -52.60
CA TYR A 853 11.70 3.32 -52.50
C TYR A 853 12.25 4.75 -52.75
N GLU A 854 13.51 5.01 -52.38
CA GLU A 854 14.23 6.26 -52.68
C GLU A 854 14.64 6.36 -54.16
N SER A 855 15.11 5.26 -54.78
CA SER A 855 15.30 5.20 -56.26
C SER A 855 13.99 5.35 -57.04
N SER A 856 12.85 4.94 -56.46
CA SER A 856 11.51 5.16 -57.07
C SER A 856 11.00 6.60 -56.91
N ARG A 857 11.62 7.42 -56.05
CA ARG A 857 11.33 8.85 -55.90
C ARG A 857 12.17 9.74 -56.84
N GLU A 858 13.37 9.32 -57.23
CA GLU A 858 14.21 10.06 -58.18
C GLU A 858 13.79 9.86 -59.65
N VAL A 859 12.98 8.84 -59.97
CA VAL A 859 12.41 8.63 -61.33
C VAL A 859 11.04 9.33 -61.52
N ASN A 860 10.42 9.86 -60.45
CA ASN A 860 9.10 10.51 -60.51
C ASN A 860 9.14 12.05 -60.40
N GLN A 861 10.31 12.68 -60.53
CA GLN A 861 10.46 14.14 -60.51
C GLN A 861 10.92 14.77 -61.85
N TYR A 862 10.80 14.04 -62.96
CA TYR A 862 11.19 14.56 -64.29
C TYR A 862 10.19 14.31 -65.42
N ASN A 863 8.90 14.05 -65.14
CA ASN A 863 7.87 13.94 -66.18
C ASN A 863 6.50 14.45 -65.70
N ASN A 864 6.32 15.78 -65.72
CA ASN A 864 5.03 16.39 -66.05
C ASN A 864 5.15 17.92 -66.15
N LYS A 865 5.87 18.39 -67.17
CA LYS A 865 5.60 19.70 -67.77
C LYS A 865 5.80 19.59 -69.27
N GLN A 866 4.78 20.10 -69.98
CA GLN A 866 4.74 20.47 -71.40
C GLN A 866 4.06 19.50 -72.38
N ASN A 867 2.82 19.90 -72.67
CA ASN A 867 2.30 20.20 -74.01
C ASN A 867 1.98 19.03 -74.94
N GLY A 868 0.68 18.75 -75.06
CA GLY A 868 -0.14 19.39 -76.09
C GLY A 868 0.42 19.43 -77.51
N ALA A 869 -0.41 18.93 -78.43
CA ALA A 869 -0.41 19.11 -79.88
C ALA A 869 0.45 18.13 -80.72
N GLN A 870 -0.25 17.09 -81.19
CA GLN A 870 -0.46 16.81 -82.62
C GLN A 870 0.71 16.99 -83.62
N VAL A 871 0.95 15.90 -84.37
CA VAL A 871 1.22 15.83 -85.83
C VAL A 871 2.61 15.26 -86.26
N LYS A 872 2.51 14.02 -86.78
CA LYS A 872 3.13 13.41 -87.99
C LYS A 872 4.64 13.46 -88.29
N TYR A 873 5.10 12.22 -88.53
CA TYR A 873 5.91 11.67 -89.65
C TYR A 873 7.44 11.65 -89.60
N THR A 874 7.93 10.43 -89.95
CA THR A 874 9.20 10.00 -90.58
C THR A 874 10.50 10.45 -89.89
N GLY A 875 11.50 9.62 -89.61
CA GLY A 875 11.85 8.29 -90.10
C GLY A 875 13.37 8.12 -89.92
N GLY A 876 13.85 6.87 -89.94
CA GLY A 876 15.27 6.51 -89.88
C GLY A 876 15.77 6.27 -88.45
N GLY A 877 16.53 5.24 -88.13
CA GLY A 877 17.11 4.16 -88.92
C GLY A 877 17.74 3.16 -87.92
N PHE A 878 17.65 1.88 -88.24
CA PHE A 878 18.20 0.77 -87.44
C PHE A 878 19.74 0.70 -87.52
N ARG A 879 20.37 0.21 -86.42
CA ARG A 879 21.30 -0.95 -86.34
C ARG A 879 21.78 -1.07 -84.88
N MET A 880 21.44 -2.11 -84.10
CA MET A 880 21.85 -3.53 -84.10
C MET A 880 23.30 -3.81 -83.67
N SER A 881 23.46 -4.44 -82.49
CA SER A 881 24.40 -5.53 -82.12
C SER A 881 24.42 -5.65 -80.57
N VAL A 882 23.82 -6.63 -79.88
CA VAL A 882 24.01 -8.11 -79.80
C VAL A 882 25.25 -8.56 -79.01
N GLN A 883 24.99 -9.50 -78.07
CA GLN A 883 25.87 -10.50 -77.41
C GLN A 883 26.80 -9.99 -76.27
N SER A 884 27.06 -10.72 -75.18
CA SER A 884 26.78 -12.11 -74.76
C SER A 884 27.35 -12.31 -73.33
N ILE A 885 26.73 -13.07 -72.43
CA ILE A 885 27.07 -14.47 -72.03
C ILE A 885 27.52 -14.56 -70.55
N THR A 886 26.78 -15.42 -69.81
CA THR A 886 27.15 -16.35 -68.70
C THR A 886 27.93 -15.82 -67.46
N SER A 887 27.81 -16.39 -66.26
CA SER A 887 27.45 -17.75 -65.85
C SER A 887 27.14 -17.77 -64.35
N PHE A 888 26.33 -18.76 -63.97
CA PHE A 888 26.04 -19.23 -62.61
C PHE A 888 27.29 -19.55 -61.77
N ASN A 889 27.27 -19.19 -60.49
CA ASN A 889 26.93 -20.11 -59.39
C ASN A 889 26.36 -19.31 -58.21
#